data_AF-A0A0D6Z5N9-F1
#
_entry.id   AF-A0A0D6Z5N9-F1
#
_cell.length_a   1.000
_cell.length_b   1.000
_cell.length_c   1.000
_cell.angle_alpha   90.00
_cell.angle_beta   90.00
_cell.angle_gamma   90.00
#
_symmetry.space_group_name_H-M   'P 1'
#
loop_
_entity.id
_entity.type
_entity.pdbx_description
1 polymer ?
#
loop_
_entity_poly.entity_id
_entity_poly.type
_entity_poly.pdbx_seq_one_letter_code
_entity_poly.pdbx_strand_id
1 'polypeptide(L)'
;MDKDTEKVGKCPVMHGGATSQKTSGTTNRDWWPNQLQLNILHQHDRKSNPMGADFHYSEECKKLDYDALKRDLQVLMTTSQDWWPADFGHYGPLFIRMAWHSAGTYRIGDGRGGGGTGSQRFAPLNSWPDNGNLDKARRLLWPLKQKYGNKISWADLILLAGNVAIESMGGKTIGFGVGRQDIWHPEEDTYWGVESEWLGDNRYTGDRELENPLAAVQMGLIYVNPEGPNGKPDPLAAARDIRETFARMGMNDEETVALIAGGHTFGKAHGAGDAAKVGPEPEAAPIEEMGLGWKNAHGTGRGRDTITSGLEGAWTANPTQWDNGYFDLLFDYEWWLTKSPAGAYQWLAVDPAEKDLAPDAEDAFEKVPTMMLTTDLALRHDPDYEKIARRFHQNPEEFADAFAKAWFKLLHRDMGPKSRYIGPEVPKEDFVWQDPIPAVEYEWTEEEIGKVKSLILDSGLTIGELVTTAWASASTFRGSDFRGGANGARIRLAPQKDWEVNQPEQLSKVLHSLEKIQSHLDQKISIADLIVLGGSAAIEKAARDAGFDVAVPFAPGRGDATDEQTDAESFAVLEPCADGFRNYQKKQYSVSPEELLLDKAQLLNLSAPEMTVLIGGMRVLGTNHGGTKHGVFTDRVGMLTNDFFVNLLDMGVEWKPAEGGVYQGCDRKTGEVKLTATRVDLVFGSNSQLRAISEVYAQNDNKEKFVRDFISAWTKVMNADRFDLHAKKM
;
A
#
# COMPACT_ATOMS: atom_id res chain seq x y z
N MET A 1 -36.47 2.17 30.79
CA MET A 1 -36.98 1.33 31.89
C MET A 1 -35.82 0.49 32.36
N ASP A 2 -35.32 0.80 33.56
CA ASP A 2 -34.35 -0.04 34.27
C ASP A 2 -34.96 -1.42 34.55
N LYS A 3 -34.23 -2.48 34.20
CA LYS A 3 -34.47 -3.83 34.70
C LYS A 3 -33.16 -4.43 35.18
N ASP A 4 -33.12 -4.64 36.50
CA ASP A 4 -32.32 -5.58 37.27
C ASP A 4 -31.01 -6.05 36.63
N THR A 5 -29.94 -5.31 36.93
CA THR A 5 -28.62 -5.92 37.00
C THR A 5 -28.57 -6.78 38.27
N GLU A 6 -28.82 -8.08 38.10
CA GLU A 6 -28.41 -9.07 39.10
C GLU A 6 -26.98 -8.78 39.55
N LYS A 7 -26.73 -8.86 40.85
CA LYS A 7 -25.41 -8.65 41.47
C LYS A 7 -24.43 -9.73 40.96
N VAL A 8 -23.85 -9.50 39.78
CA VAL A 8 -22.71 -10.25 39.30
C VAL A 8 -21.57 -10.03 40.30
N GLY A 9 -21.06 -11.12 40.87
CA GLY A 9 -19.95 -11.07 41.81
C GLY A 9 -18.78 -10.32 41.20
N LYS A 10 -18.30 -9.25 41.86
CA LYS A 10 -17.11 -8.53 41.40
C LYS A 10 -15.92 -9.49 41.47
N CYS A 11 -15.31 -9.75 40.32
CA CYS A 11 -14.07 -10.51 40.28
C CYS A 11 -13.00 -9.74 41.12
N PRO A 12 -12.26 -10.41 42.02
CA PRO A 12 -11.26 -9.75 42.87
C PRO A 12 -10.04 -9.22 42.09
N VAL A 13 -9.92 -9.60 40.81
CA VAL A 13 -8.97 -9.06 39.85
C VAL A 13 -9.76 -8.31 38.78
N MET A 14 -9.37 -7.08 38.46
CA MET A 14 -9.96 -6.27 37.39
C MET A 14 -9.61 -6.88 36.02
N HIS A 15 -10.24 -8.01 35.69
CA HIS A 15 -10.21 -8.58 34.34
C HIS A 15 -10.94 -7.62 33.39
N GLY A 16 -10.38 -7.43 32.19
CA GLY A 16 -10.88 -6.44 31.22
C GLY A 16 -9.99 -5.21 31.03
N GLY A 17 -9.11 -4.86 31.98
CA GLY A 17 -8.24 -3.67 31.85
C GLY A 17 -7.16 -3.79 30.77
N ALA A 18 -6.67 -5.00 30.50
CA ALA A 18 -5.68 -5.29 29.45
C ALA A 18 -6.24 -6.11 28.27
N THR A 19 -7.52 -6.51 28.34
CA THR A 19 -8.15 -7.46 27.41
C THR A 19 -9.42 -6.91 26.76
N SER A 20 -9.78 -5.64 27.01
CA SER A 20 -10.96 -4.99 26.42
C SER A 20 -10.66 -3.52 26.15
N GLN A 21 -11.09 -3.06 24.96
CA GLN A 21 -11.02 -1.65 24.56
C GLN A 21 -12.04 -0.76 25.30
N LYS A 22 -13.11 -1.34 25.86
CA LYS A 22 -14.22 -0.61 26.53
C LYS A 22 -13.99 -0.35 28.02
N THR A 23 -13.13 -1.13 28.67
CA THR A 23 -12.82 -1.05 30.11
C THR A 23 -11.40 -0.51 30.33
N SER A 24 -11.00 0.43 29.48
CA SER A 24 -9.64 0.93 29.35
C SER A 24 -9.14 1.52 30.67
N GLY A 25 -8.19 0.84 31.31
CA GLY A 25 -7.20 1.58 32.08
C GLY A 25 -6.48 2.53 31.11
N THR A 26 -6.11 3.72 31.59
CA THR A 26 -5.35 4.70 30.81
C THR A 26 -4.06 4.07 30.26
N THR A 27 -3.82 4.18 28.96
CA THR A 27 -2.65 3.62 28.26
C THR A 27 -1.52 4.64 28.11
N ASN A 28 -0.33 4.21 27.68
CA ASN A 28 0.79 5.13 27.43
C ASN A 28 0.46 6.19 26.38
N ARG A 29 -0.36 5.85 25.36
CA ARG A 29 -0.81 6.79 24.34
C ARG A 29 -1.66 7.92 24.95
N ASP A 30 -2.45 7.61 25.96
CA ASP A 30 -3.29 8.60 26.64
C ASP A 30 -2.46 9.52 27.55
N TRP A 31 -1.41 8.99 28.20
CA TRP A 31 -0.49 9.78 29.02
C TRP A 31 0.48 10.64 28.20
N TRP A 32 0.97 10.09 27.09
CA TRP A 32 1.99 10.69 26.23
C TRP A 32 1.61 10.58 24.75
N PRO A 33 0.63 11.37 24.30
CA PRO A 33 0.11 11.28 22.93
C PRO A 33 1.15 11.62 21.85
N ASN A 34 2.22 12.34 22.21
CA ASN A 34 3.32 12.69 21.31
C ASN A 34 4.48 11.69 21.34
N GLN A 35 4.32 10.53 22.00
CA GLN A 35 5.34 9.48 22.02
C GLN A 35 5.39 8.77 20.66
N LEU A 36 6.60 8.58 20.13
CA LEU A 36 6.84 7.87 18.87
C LEU A 36 6.29 6.42 18.91
N GLN A 37 5.47 6.05 17.92
CA GLN A 37 4.68 4.81 17.89
C GLN A 37 5.41 3.66 17.16
N LEU A 38 6.31 2.96 17.85
CA LEU A 38 7.11 1.89 17.24
C LEU A 38 6.33 0.62 16.85
N ASN A 39 5.06 0.49 17.20
CA ASN A 39 4.26 -0.70 16.89
C ASN A 39 4.22 -1.01 15.40
N ILE A 40 4.26 0.02 14.54
CA ILE A 40 4.23 -0.15 13.09
C ILE A 40 5.44 -0.95 12.56
N LEU A 41 6.56 -1.01 13.29
CA LEU A 41 7.73 -1.82 12.95
C LEU A 41 7.68 -3.25 13.53
N HIS A 42 6.63 -3.57 14.27
CA HIS A 42 6.45 -4.87 14.94
C HIS A 42 5.22 -5.64 14.41
N GLN A 43 4.55 -5.10 13.39
CA GLN A 43 3.39 -5.74 12.78
C GLN A 43 3.78 -6.96 11.95
N HIS A 44 2.86 -7.91 11.86
CA HIS A 44 2.94 -9.07 10.96
C HIS A 44 4.18 -9.93 11.20
N ASP A 45 4.68 -9.91 12.44
CA ASP A 45 5.80 -10.72 12.88
C ASP A 45 5.36 -12.17 13.15
N ARG A 46 6.35 -13.00 13.55
CA ARG A 46 6.16 -14.41 13.90
C ARG A 46 5.14 -14.67 15.02
N LYS A 47 4.80 -13.69 15.88
CA LYS A 47 3.87 -13.88 17.00
C LYS A 47 2.42 -13.73 16.57
N SER A 48 2.17 -12.83 15.61
CA SER A 48 0.83 -12.62 15.04
C SER A 48 0.49 -13.63 13.94
N ASN A 49 1.50 -14.19 13.28
CA ASN A 49 1.33 -15.09 12.14
C ASN A 49 1.12 -16.54 12.61
N PRO A 50 -0.03 -17.18 12.31
CA PRO A 50 -0.30 -18.58 12.65
C PRO A 50 0.47 -19.57 11.75
N MET A 51 1.09 -19.09 10.68
CA MET A 51 1.90 -19.91 9.78
C MET A 51 3.30 -20.11 10.38
N GLY A 52 3.87 -21.30 10.18
CA GLY A 52 5.24 -21.60 10.62
C GLY A 52 6.28 -20.77 9.86
N ALA A 53 7.45 -20.56 10.46
CA ALA A 53 8.54 -19.80 9.84
C ALA A 53 9.02 -20.36 8.49
N ASP A 54 8.82 -21.66 8.25
CA ASP A 54 9.19 -22.35 7.01
C ASP A 54 8.08 -22.29 5.92
N PHE A 55 6.96 -21.62 6.19
CA PHE A 55 5.87 -21.47 5.22
C PHE A 55 6.17 -20.37 4.20
N HIS A 56 6.15 -20.73 2.92
CA HIS A 56 6.32 -19.81 1.80
C HIS A 56 5.11 -19.85 0.88
N TYR A 57 4.30 -18.77 0.90
CA TYR A 57 3.08 -18.71 0.09
C TYR A 57 3.35 -18.84 -1.41
N SER A 58 4.46 -18.29 -1.91
CA SER A 58 4.85 -18.43 -3.32
C SER A 58 4.95 -19.89 -3.78
N GLU A 59 5.39 -20.80 -2.89
CA GLU A 59 5.54 -22.22 -3.21
C GLU A 59 4.23 -22.99 -3.07
N GLU A 60 3.44 -22.67 -2.05
CA GLU A 60 2.14 -23.31 -1.85
C GLU A 60 1.12 -22.90 -2.90
N CYS A 61 1.13 -21.63 -3.32
CA CYS A 61 0.22 -21.10 -4.33
C CYS A 61 0.41 -21.78 -5.70
N LYS A 62 1.65 -22.15 -6.06
CA LYS A 62 1.95 -22.89 -7.29
C LYS A 62 1.31 -24.29 -7.35
N LYS A 63 0.90 -24.84 -6.22
CA LYS A 63 0.24 -26.16 -6.11
C LYS A 63 -1.28 -26.07 -6.27
N LEU A 64 -1.82 -24.87 -6.50
CA LEU A 64 -3.24 -24.62 -6.70
C LEU A 64 -3.71 -25.22 -8.02
N ASP A 65 -4.81 -25.97 -7.99
CA ASP A 65 -5.59 -26.28 -9.19
C ASP A 65 -6.43 -25.04 -9.54
N TYR A 66 -5.79 -24.13 -10.28
CA TYR A 66 -6.35 -22.82 -10.62
C TYR A 66 -7.62 -22.94 -11.45
N ASP A 67 -7.65 -23.84 -12.43
CA ASP A 67 -8.82 -24.05 -13.28
C ASP A 67 -10.00 -24.63 -12.49
N ALA A 68 -9.75 -25.54 -11.54
CA ALA A 68 -10.81 -26.02 -10.65
C ALA A 68 -11.36 -24.90 -9.77
N LEU A 69 -10.50 -24.02 -9.24
CA LEU A 69 -10.95 -22.88 -8.44
C LEU A 69 -11.82 -21.92 -9.27
N LYS A 70 -11.42 -21.60 -10.51
CA LYS A 70 -12.24 -20.76 -11.40
C LYS A 70 -13.60 -21.38 -11.70
N ARG A 71 -13.66 -22.69 -11.97
CA ARG A 71 -14.93 -23.41 -12.17
C ARG A 71 -15.81 -23.35 -10.91
N ASP A 72 -15.24 -23.58 -9.74
CA ASP A 72 -15.97 -23.49 -8.47
C ASP A 72 -16.50 -22.07 -8.22
N LEU A 73 -15.72 -21.04 -8.54
CA LEU A 73 -16.17 -19.64 -8.48
C LEU A 73 -17.35 -19.40 -9.41
N GLN A 74 -17.30 -19.87 -10.66
CA GLN A 74 -18.41 -19.75 -11.61
C GLN A 74 -19.69 -20.46 -11.11
N VAL A 75 -19.56 -21.64 -10.50
CA VAL A 75 -20.69 -22.32 -9.86
C VAL A 75 -21.23 -21.50 -8.69
N LEU A 76 -20.35 -20.97 -7.83
CA LEU A 76 -20.75 -20.13 -6.71
C LEU A 76 -21.52 -18.89 -7.16
N MET A 77 -21.15 -18.26 -8.29
CA MET A 77 -21.83 -17.07 -8.81
C MET A 77 -23.34 -17.27 -8.93
N THR A 78 -23.80 -18.47 -9.30
CA THR A 78 -25.21 -18.78 -9.55
C THR A 78 -25.83 -19.71 -8.50
N THR A 79 -25.08 -20.05 -7.46
CA THR A 79 -25.57 -20.89 -6.36
C THR A 79 -26.04 -20.01 -5.20
N SER A 80 -27.23 -19.42 -5.37
CA SER A 80 -27.80 -18.51 -4.38
C SER A 80 -27.96 -19.17 -3.00
N GLN A 81 -27.67 -18.42 -1.95
CA GLN A 81 -27.78 -18.81 -0.56
C GLN A 81 -28.94 -18.09 0.11
N ASP A 82 -29.82 -18.82 0.79
CA ASP A 82 -31.01 -18.24 1.43
C ASP A 82 -30.70 -17.11 2.41
N TRP A 83 -29.57 -17.19 3.11
CA TRP A 83 -29.16 -16.17 4.09
C TRP A 83 -28.73 -14.85 3.46
N TRP A 84 -28.39 -14.85 2.17
CA TRP A 84 -28.10 -13.66 1.39
C TRP A 84 -28.40 -13.92 -0.10
N PRO A 85 -29.66 -13.85 -0.54
CA PRO A 85 -30.05 -14.19 -1.90
C PRO A 85 -29.27 -13.39 -2.95
N ALA A 86 -29.03 -14.01 -4.11
CA ALA A 86 -28.28 -13.39 -5.19
C ALA A 86 -29.23 -12.54 -6.02
N ASP A 87 -28.95 -11.25 -6.16
CA ASP A 87 -29.70 -10.40 -7.08
C ASP A 87 -29.63 -10.99 -8.49
N PHE A 88 -30.78 -11.06 -9.16
CA PHE A 88 -30.93 -11.59 -10.51
C PHE A 88 -30.45 -13.05 -10.65
N GLY A 89 -30.32 -13.77 -9.53
CA GLY A 89 -29.75 -15.12 -9.48
C GLY A 89 -28.23 -15.18 -9.69
N HIS A 90 -27.51 -14.05 -9.60
CA HIS A 90 -26.06 -13.99 -9.88
C HIS A 90 -25.30 -13.08 -8.90
N TYR A 91 -24.34 -13.61 -8.13
CA TYR A 91 -23.49 -12.83 -7.21
C TYR A 91 -22.37 -12.03 -7.89
N GLY A 92 -22.17 -12.21 -9.19
CA GLY A 92 -21.10 -11.55 -9.95
C GLY A 92 -20.93 -10.06 -9.63
N PRO A 93 -21.97 -9.22 -9.75
CA PRO A 93 -21.84 -7.79 -9.45
C PRO A 93 -21.39 -7.49 -8.02
N LEU A 94 -21.85 -8.27 -7.03
CA LEU A 94 -21.42 -8.14 -5.63
C LEU A 94 -19.93 -8.46 -5.47
N PHE A 95 -19.41 -9.47 -6.17
CA PHE A 95 -17.99 -9.82 -6.12
C PHE A 95 -17.11 -8.83 -6.91
N ILE A 96 -17.62 -8.24 -7.99
CA ILE A 96 -16.94 -7.13 -8.68
C ILE A 96 -16.76 -5.97 -7.70
N ARG A 97 -17.84 -5.55 -7.02
CA ARG A 97 -17.77 -4.52 -5.98
C ARG A 97 -16.78 -4.90 -4.87
N MET A 98 -16.81 -6.13 -4.38
CA MET A 98 -15.89 -6.58 -3.33
C MET A 98 -14.42 -6.46 -3.77
N ALA A 99 -14.09 -6.89 -4.99
CA ALA A 99 -12.74 -6.79 -5.54
C ALA A 99 -12.34 -5.32 -5.79
N TRP A 100 -13.25 -4.52 -6.37
CA TRP A 100 -13.09 -3.07 -6.54
C TRP A 100 -12.75 -2.38 -5.22
N HIS A 101 -13.53 -2.61 -4.16
CA HIS A 101 -13.32 -2.01 -2.84
C HIS A 101 -12.06 -2.53 -2.15
N SER A 102 -11.65 -3.77 -2.43
CA SER A 102 -10.41 -4.31 -1.87
C SER A 102 -9.21 -3.61 -2.50
N ALA A 103 -9.15 -3.53 -3.83
CA ALA A 103 -8.06 -2.87 -4.54
C ALA A 103 -8.12 -1.34 -4.45
N GLY A 104 -9.32 -0.79 -4.27
CA GLY A 104 -9.65 0.63 -4.38
C GLY A 104 -9.19 1.51 -3.23
N THR A 105 -8.53 0.98 -2.19
CA THR A 105 -8.04 1.82 -1.08
C THR A 105 -6.61 2.34 -1.28
N TYR A 106 -5.95 1.90 -2.36
CA TYR A 106 -4.55 2.20 -2.66
C TYR A 106 -4.29 3.69 -2.93
N ARG A 107 -3.17 4.23 -2.41
CA ARG A 107 -2.70 5.58 -2.77
C ARG A 107 -1.28 5.54 -3.33
N ILE A 108 -1.02 6.31 -4.39
CA ILE A 108 0.33 6.40 -4.98
C ILE A 108 1.33 7.09 -4.03
N GLY A 109 0.86 7.98 -3.16
CA GLY A 109 1.70 8.80 -2.29
C GLY A 109 2.60 7.99 -1.36
N ASP A 110 2.08 6.95 -0.73
CA ASP A 110 2.84 6.04 0.14
C ASP A 110 2.73 4.56 -0.24
N GLY A 111 1.95 4.24 -1.29
CA GLY A 111 1.75 2.87 -1.76
C GLY A 111 0.88 2.01 -0.85
N ARG A 112 0.33 2.58 0.24
CA ARG A 112 -0.51 1.87 1.21
C ARG A 112 -1.95 1.72 0.72
N GLY A 113 -2.70 0.85 1.38
CA GLY A 113 -3.99 0.37 0.91
C GLY A 113 -3.83 -0.64 -0.24
N GLY A 114 -4.91 -0.92 -0.95
CA GLY A 114 -4.93 -1.89 -2.03
C GLY A 114 -5.36 -3.30 -1.59
N GLY A 115 -5.33 -4.22 -2.55
CA GLY A 115 -5.78 -5.60 -2.38
C GLY A 115 -4.67 -6.59 -2.01
N GLY A 116 -3.42 -6.12 -1.91
CA GLY A 116 -2.19 -6.90 -1.77
C GLY A 116 -2.08 -7.75 -0.51
N THR A 117 -2.83 -7.43 0.54
CA THR A 117 -2.74 -8.08 1.87
C THR A 117 -4.04 -8.73 2.34
N GLY A 118 -5.16 -8.49 1.64
CA GLY A 118 -6.49 -8.94 2.07
C GLY A 118 -7.00 -8.20 3.32
N SER A 119 -6.51 -6.98 3.56
CA SER A 119 -6.83 -6.13 4.72
C SER A 119 -8.31 -5.77 4.86
N GLN A 120 -9.12 -5.86 3.79
CA GLN A 120 -10.59 -5.72 3.84
C GLN A 120 -11.28 -6.68 4.82
N ARG A 121 -10.59 -7.75 5.26
CA ARG A 121 -11.08 -8.68 6.29
C ARG A 121 -10.97 -8.14 7.72
N PHE A 122 -10.19 -7.10 7.94
CA PHE A 122 -9.86 -6.57 9.26
C PHE A 122 -10.36 -5.13 9.42
N ALA A 123 -10.46 -4.68 10.68
CA ALA A 123 -10.70 -3.29 10.99
C ALA A 123 -9.56 -2.39 10.43
N PRO A 124 -9.83 -1.12 10.08
CA PRO A 124 -11.17 -0.52 10.04
C PRO A 124 -11.95 -0.88 8.75
N LEU A 125 -11.28 -1.41 7.73
CA LEU A 125 -11.85 -1.61 6.39
C LEU A 125 -13.05 -2.56 6.38
N ASN A 126 -13.06 -3.60 7.22
CA ASN A 126 -14.18 -4.53 7.32
C ASN A 126 -15.50 -3.87 7.77
N SER A 127 -15.43 -2.63 8.28
CA SER A 127 -16.52 -1.90 8.93
C SER A 127 -16.69 -0.48 8.40
N TRP A 128 -15.93 -0.07 7.39
CA TRP A 128 -16.18 1.19 6.69
C TRP A 128 -17.60 1.21 6.11
N PRO A 129 -18.32 2.36 6.15
CA PRO A 129 -19.66 2.48 5.59
C PRO A 129 -19.72 2.03 4.12
N ASP A 130 -18.71 2.41 3.32
CA ASP A 130 -18.68 2.06 1.89
C ASP A 130 -18.42 0.57 1.65
N ASN A 131 -17.96 -0.18 2.66
CA ASN A 131 -17.82 -1.63 2.62
C ASN A 131 -19.06 -2.37 3.17
N GLY A 132 -20.17 -1.66 3.36
CA GLY A 132 -21.45 -2.22 3.77
C GLY A 132 -21.80 -3.49 2.99
N ASN A 133 -22.20 -4.53 3.72
CA ASN A 133 -22.55 -5.87 3.22
C ASN A 133 -21.44 -6.65 2.48
N LEU A 134 -20.21 -6.14 2.38
CA LEU A 134 -19.08 -6.93 1.83
C LEU A 134 -18.61 -8.02 2.79
N ASP A 135 -19.00 -7.96 4.07
CA ASP A 135 -18.90 -9.08 5.00
C ASP A 135 -19.68 -10.31 4.49
N LYS A 136 -20.85 -10.12 3.87
CA LYS A 136 -21.64 -11.19 3.23
C LYS A 136 -20.91 -11.73 2.00
N ALA A 137 -20.37 -10.86 1.15
CA ALA A 137 -19.59 -11.24 -0.03
C ALA A 137 -18.38 -12.12 0.34
N ARG A 138 -17.58 -11.69 1.33
CA ARG A 138 -16.44 -12.49 1.82
C ARG A 138 -16.90 -13.81 2.43
N ARG A 139 -18.05 -13.84 3.11
CA ARG A 139 -18.61 -15.07 3.70
C ARG A 139 -19.06 -16.07 2.64
N LEU A 140 -19.57 -15.63 1.49
CA LEU A 140 -19.90 -16.51 0.36
C LEU A 140 -18.67 -17.24 -0.20
N LEU A 141 -17.48 -16.63 -0.14
CA LEU A 141 -16.23 -17.22 -0.60
C LEU A 141 -15.59 -18.19 0.39
N TRP A 142 -16.02 -18.20 1.66
CA TRP A 142 -15.43 -19.04 2.71
C TRP A 142 -15.36 -20.53 2.35
N PRO A 143 -16.42 -21.17 1.79
CA PRO A 143 -16.33 -22.59 1.41
C PRO A 143 -15.20 -22.89 0.42
N LEU A 144 -14.89 -21.96 -0.50
CA LEU A 144 -13.77 -22.10 -1.43
C LEU A 144 -12.44 -21.90 -0.73
N LYS A 145 -12.31 -20.88 0.13
CA LYS A 145 -11.10 -20.71 0.95
C LYS A 145 -10.83 -21.96 1.81
N GLN A 146 -11.88 -22.56 2.36
CA GLN A 146 -11.80 -23.79 3.15
C GLN A 146 -11.35 -24.98 2.28
N LYS A 147 -11.91 -25.13 1.08
CA LYS A 147 -11.58 -26.21 0.14
C LYS A 147 -10.12 -26.15 -0.33
N TYR A 148 -9.63 -24.96 -0.68
CA TYR A 148 -8.30 -24.78 -1.28
C TYR A 148 -7.19 -24.45 -0.27
N GLY A 149 -7.56 -24.09 0.97
CA GLY A 149 -6.64 -23.94 2.09
C GLY A 149 -5.51 -22.95 1.81
N ASN A 150 -4.27 -23.34 2.10
CA ASN A 150 -3.10 -22.46 2.01
C ASN A 150 -2.63 -22.19 0.57
N LYS A 151 -3.20 -22.87 -0.43
CA LYS A 151 -2.84 -22.71 -1.84
C LYS A 151 -3.45 -21.45 -2.47
N ILE A 152 -4.41 -20.81 -1.78
CA ILE A 152 -4.98 -19.53 -2.17
C ILE A 152 -5.17 -18.68 -0.91
N SER A 153 -4.60 -17.48 -0.90
CA SER A 153 -4.81 -16.49 0.14
C SER A 153 -6.20 -15.86 0.00
N TRP A 154 -6.69 -15.22 1.06
CA TRP A 154 -7.88 -14.38 0.93
C TRP A 154 -7.63 -13.17 0.04
N ALA A 155 -6.44 -12.58 0.10
CA ALA A 155 -6.04 -11.47 -0.77
C ALA A 155 -6.25 -11.84 -2.26
N ASP A 156 -5.73 -12.98 -2.69
CA ASP A 156 -5.90 -13.44 -4.07
C ASP A 156 -7.35 -13.89 -4.37
N LEU A 157 -7.99 -14.62 -3.45
CA LEU A 157 -9.35 -15.13 -3.66
C LEU A 157 -10.38 -14.00 -3.84
N ILE A 158 -10.25 -12.91 -3.07
CA ILE A 158 -11.16 -11.77 -3.13
C ILE A 158 -11.10 -11.12 -4.52
N LEU A 159 -9.91 -10.87 -5.03
CA LEU A 159 -9.73 -10.20 -6.32
C LEU A 159 -10.03 -11.14 -7.49
N LEU A 160 -9.65 -12.42 -7.39
CA LEU A 160 -9.96 -13.42 -8.41
C LEU A 160 -11.47 -13.62 -8.57
N ALA A 161 -12.24 -13.58 -7.47
CA ALA A 161 -13.69 -13.67 -7.54
C ALA A 161 -14.31 -12.54 -8.37
N GLY A 162 -13.81 -11.30 -8.24
CA GLY A 162 -14.23 -10.18 -9.08
C GLY A 162 -13.85 -10.36 -10.55
N ASN A 163 -12.65 -10.88 -10.83
CA ASN A 163 -12.23 -11.15 -12.22
C ASN A 163 -13.09 -12.25 -12.88
N VAL A 164 -13.33 -13.36 -12.18
CA VAL A 164 -14.18 -14.46 -12.66
C VAL A 164 -15.62 -14.01 -12.83
N ALA A 165 -16.11 -13.10 -11.98
CA ALA A 165 -17.44 -12.53 -12.10
C ALA A 165 -17.61 -11.79 -13.44
N ILE A 166 -16.67 -10.92 -13.81
CA ILE A 166 -16.68 -10.21 -15.10
C ILE A 166 -16.69 -11.20 -16.26
N GLU A 167 -15.78 -12.19 -16.25
CA GLU A 167 -15.71 -13.22 -17.29
C GLU A 167 -17.03 -14.00 -17.43
N SER A 168 -17.64 -14.39 -16.30
CA SER A 168 -18.89 -15.18 -16.29
C SER A 168 -20.10 -14.42 -16.84
N MET A 169 -20.07 -13.10 -16.78
CA MET A 169 -21.12 -12.22 -17.31
C MET A 169 -20.79 -11.70 -18.72
N GLY A 170 -19.73 -12.23 -19.37
CA GLY A 170 -19.36 -11.92 -20.75
C GLY A 170 -18.43 -10.72 -20.93
N GLY A 171 -17.93 -10.13 -19.83
CA GLY A 171 -16.98 -9.03 -19.87
C GLY A 171 -15.55 -9.50 -20.19
N LYS A 172 -14.78 -8.63 -20.82
CA LYS A 172 -13.39 -8.89 -21.20
C LYS A 172 -12.44 -8.62 -20.03
N THR A 173 -11.51 -9.54 -19.78
CA THR A 173 -10.38 -9.35 -18.85
C THR A 173 -9.06 -9.69 -19.55
N ILE A 174 -7.94 -9.10 -19.12
CA ILE A 174 -6.62 -9.39 -19.71
C ILE A 174 -6.03 -10.70 -19.21
N GLY A 175 -6.33 -11.06 -17.97
CA GLY A 175 -5.74 -12.19 -17.27
C GLY A 175 -5.67 -11.90 -15.77
N PHE A 176 -4.99 -12.76 -15.02
CA PHE A 176 -4.89 -12.63 -13.57
C PHE A 176 -3.62 -13.29 -13.04
N GLY A 177 -2.96 -12.62 -12.09
CA GLY A 177 -1.84 -13.15 -11.33
C GLY A 177 -2.19 -13.30 -9.84
N VAL A 178 -1.98 -14.51 -9.31
CA VAL A 178 -1.98 -14.77 -7.86
C VAL A 178 -0.57 -14.52 -7.29
N GLY A 179 -0.43 -14.49 -5.97
CA GLY A 179 0.86 -14.28 -5.27
C GLY A 179 0.78 -13.37 -4.06
N ARG A 180 -0.39 -12.83 -3.72
CA ARG A 180 -0.62 -11.93 -2.58
C ARG A 180 -0.68 -12.73 -1.27
N GLN A 181 0.13 -12.36 -0.29
CA GLN A 181 0.16 -13.06 1.00
C GLN A 181 -0.84 -12.44 1.98
N ASP A 182 -1.54 -13.28 2.74
CA ASP A 182 -2.45 -12.82 3.80
C ASP A 182 -1.69 -12.22 5.00
N ILE A 183 -2.28 -11.16 5.57
CA ILE A 183 -1.97 -10.67 6.92
C ILE A 183 -2.94 -11.25 7.97
N TRP A 184 -2.59 -11.06 9.24
CA TRP A 184 -3.22 -11.74 10.39
C TRP A 184 -3.75 -10.81 11.49
N HIS A 185 -3.54 -9.51 11.35
CA HIS A 185 -4.12 -8.47 12.22
C HIS A 185 -4.21 -7.16 11.42
N PRO A 186 -4.96 -6.14 11.88
CA PRO A 186 -5.05 -4.84 11.21
C PRO A 186 -3.70 -4.18 10.92
N GLU A 187 -3.62 -3.47 9.80
CA GLU A 187 -2.54 -2.52 9.51
C GLU A 187 -2.70 -1.28 10.40
N GLU A 188 -1.64 -0.87 11.10
CA GLU A 188 -1.62 0.30 12.01
C GLU A 188 -0.78 1.43 11.41
N ASP A 189 -0.10 1.15 10.30
CA ASP A 189 0.80 2.03 9.58
C ASP A 189 0.08 2.90 8.55
N THR A 190 -1.22 2.69 8.29
CA THR A 190 -1.95 3.50 7.31
C THR A 190 -2.67 4.70 7.94
N TYR A 191 -2.29 5.90 7.50
CA TYR A 191 -3.01 7.14 7.80
C TYR A 191 -4.22 7.33 6.86
N TRP A 192 -5.41 7.05 7.39
CA TRP A 192 -6.70 7.20 6.69
C TRP A 192 -7.34 8.60 6.82
N GLY A 193 -6.81 9.44 7.70
CA GLY A 193 -7.34 10.77 8.03
C GLY A 193 -7.43 11.01 9.55
N VAL A 194 -7.71 12.25 9.95
CA VAL A 194 -7.83 12.67 11.36
C VAL A 194 -9.27 12.65 11.89
N GLU A 195 -10.24 12.31 11.05
CA GLU A 195 -11.65 12.35 11.43
C GLU A 195 -11.97 11.37 12.57
N SER A 196 -12.83 11.82 13.49
CA SER A 196 -13.35 11.01 14.60
C SER A 196 -14.70 10.37 14.29
N GLU A 197 -15.28 10.65 13.13
CA GLU A 197 -16.60 10.18 12.70
C GLU A 197 -16.55 9.68 11.25
N TRP A 198 -17.35 8.67 10.94
CA TRP A 198 -17.52 8.18 9.57
C TRP A 198 -18.15 9.26 8.68
N LEU A 199 -17.74 9.28 7.41
CA LEU A 199 -18.15 10.26 6.41
C LEU A 199 -17.80 11.71 6.76
N GLY A 200 -16.90 11.95 7.73
CA GLY A 200 -16.31 13.27 7.96
C GLY A 200 -15.36 13.68 6.82
N ASP A 201 -15.27 14.98 6.56
CA ASP A 201 -14.47 15.59 5.48
C ASP A 201 -13.41 16.58 6.00
N ASN A 202 -12.96 16.45 7.25
CA ASN A 202 -11.91 17.30 7.84
C ASN A 202 -10.51 16.94 7.32
N ARG A 203 -10.35 17.08 6.00
CA ARG A 203 -9.18 16.69 5.19
C ARG A 203 -8.93 17.63 4.02
N TYR A 204 -9.63 18.77 3.99
CA TYR A 204 -9.51 19.76 2.93
C TYR A 204 -8.93 21.07 3.46
N THR A 205 -8.08 21.71 2.67
CA THR A 205 -7.63 23.09 2.89
C THR A 205 -7.94 23.96 1.67
N GLY A 206 -7.98 25.28 1.85
CA GLY A 206 -8.14 26.23 0.74
C GLY A 206 -9.39 25.95 -0.13
N ASP A 207 -9.20 25.94 -1.45
CA ASP A 207 -10.24 25.61 -2.42
C ASP A 207 -10.33 24.09 -2.66
N ARG A 208 -10.78 23.34 -1.65
CA ARG A 208 -10.93 21.86 -1.69
C ARG A 208 -9.65 21.12 -2.11
N GLU A 209 -8.50 21.58 -1.62
CA GLU A 209 -7.24 20.84 -1.76
C GLU A 209 -7.25 19.68 -0.76
N LEU A 210 -7.32 18.44 -1.26
CA LEU A 210 -7.33 17.24 -0.44
C LEU A 210 -5.96 17.05 0.23
N GLU A 211 -5.95 16.75 1.53
CA GLU A 211 -4.73 16.50 2.30
C GLU A 211 -3.93 15.34 1.71
N ASN A 212 -2.62 15.54 1.50
CA ASN A 212 -1.73 14.46 1.08
C ASN A 212 -1.37 13.56 2.26
N PRO A 213 -1.31 12.23 2.10
CA PRO A 213 -1.48 11.43 0.88
C PRO A 213 -2.89 10.83 0.69
N LEU A 214 -3.95 11.39 1.29
CA LEU A 214 -5.30 10.84 1.21
C LEU A 214 -5.82 10.80 -0.23
N ALA A 215 -6.61 9.78 -0.57
CA ALA A 215 -7.18 9.59 -1.91
C ALA A 215 -8.71 9.35 -1.88
N ALA A 216 -9.36 9.70 -0.77
CA ALA A 216 -10.81 9.63 -0.62
C ALA A 216 -11.35 10.95 -0.04
N VAL A 217 -12.53 11.38 -0.48
CA VAL A 217 -13.11 12.68 -0.09
C VAL A 217 -13.67 12.70 1.33
N GLN A 218 -13.97 11.54 1.90
CA GLN A 218 -14.52 11.41 3.25
C GLN A 218 -13.98 10.14 3.93
N MET A 219 -13.91 10.16 5.26
CA MET A 219 -13.48 8.99 6.04
C MET A 219 -14.46 7.83 5.85
N GLY A 220 -13.96 6.65 5.50
CA GLY A 220 -14.80 5.46 5.33
C GLY A 220 -15.40 5.27 3.93
N LEU A 221 -15.06 6.14 2.97
CA LEU A 221 -15.32 5.95 1.53
C LEU A 221 -14.09 5.41 0.81
N ILE A 222 -14.30 4.71 -0.31
CA ILE A 222 -13.20 4.27 -1.18
C ILE A 222 -12.64 5.46 -1.98
N TYR A 223 -13.50 6.20 -2.70
CA TYR A 223 -13.08 7.35 -3.52
C TYR A 223 -13.89 8.61 -3.20
N VAL A 224 -15.13 8.67 -3.70
CA VAL A 224 -15.99 9.85 -3.69
C VAL A 224 -17.35 9.52 -3.09
N ASN A 225 -18.10 10.56 -2.70
CA ASN A 225 -19.48 10.40 -2.28
C ASN A 225 -20.39 10.19 -3.50
N PRO A 226 -21.18 9.10 -3.57
CA PRO A 226 -22.01 8.80 -4.73
C PRO A 226 -23.19 9.77 -4.93
N GLU A 227 -23.62 10.47 -3.87
CA GLU A 227 -24.62 11.53 -3.96
C GLU A 227 -24.03 12.86 -4.46
N GLY A 228 -22.69 12.97 -4.54
CA GLY A 228 -21.91 14.16 -4.86
C GLY A 228 -21.30 14.83 -3.63
N PRO A 229 -20.45 15.86 -3.80
CA PRO A 229 -19.61 16.40 -2.73
C PRO A 229 -20.41 16.80 -1.48
N ASN A 230 -20.11 16.17 -0.35
CA ASN A 230 -20.80 16.36 0.93
C ASN A 230 -22.33 16.15 0.84
N GLY A 231 -22.77 15.16 0.03
CA GLY A 231 -24.17 14.80 -0.16
C GLY A 231 -24.95 15.76 -1.06
N LYS A 232 -24.27 16.62 -1.84
CA LYS A 232 -24.90 17.56 -2.78
C LYS A 232 -24.90 16.99 -4.19
N PRO A 233 -26.07 16.87 -4.86
CA PRO A 233 -26.19 16.28 -6.19
C PRO A 233 -25.73 17.24 -7.30
N ASP A 234 -24.43 17.55 -7.32
CA ASP A 234 -23.75 18.35 -8.33
C ASP A 234 -22.77 17.48 -9.13
N PRO A 235 -23.13 17.08 -10.37
CA PRO A 235 -22.28 16.23 -11.21
C PRO A 235 -20.93 16.86 -11.57
N LEU A 236 -20.85 18.18 -11.76
CA LEU A 236 -19.60 18.85 -12.14
C LEU A 236 -18.64 18.93 -10.95
N ALA A 237 -19.18 19.22 -9.76
CA ALA A 237 -18.38 19.18 -8.54
C ALA A 237 -17.93 17.74 -8.22
N ALA A 238 -18.78 16.74 -8.46
CA ALA A 238 -18.41 15.34 -8.33
C ALA A 238 -17.29 14.94 -9.29
N ALA A 239 -17.30 15.43 -10.55
CA ALA A 239 -16.23 15.16 -11.51
C ALA A 239 -14.85 15.64 -11.05
N ARG A 240 -14.78 16.80 -10.39
CA ARG A 240 -13.54 17.31 -9.78
C ARG A 240 -13.01 16.35 -8.72
N ASP A 241 -13.87 15.92 -7.82
CA ASP A 241 -13.52 14.99 -6.74
C ASP A 241 -13.15 13.59 -7.29
N ILE A 242 -13.83 13.11 -8.33
CA ILE A 242 -13.51 11.86 -9.04
C ILE A 242 -12.09 11.95 -9.63
N ARG A 243 -11.79 13.01 -10.37
CA ARG A 243 -10.49 13.21 -11.02
C ARG A 243 -9.35 13.22 -10.01
N GLU A 244 -9.49 14.00 -8.94
CA GLU A 244 -8.47 14.11 -7.90
C GLU A 244 -8.23 12.77 -7.21
N THR A 245 -9.29 12.08 -6.80
CA THR A 245 -9.16 10.81 -6.05
C THR A 245 -8.61 9.69 -6.93
N PHE A 246 -9.10 9.52 -8.16
CA PHE A 246 -8.59 8.51 -9.09
C PHE A 246 -7.12 8.77 -9.48
N ALA A 247 -6.73 10.03 -9.71
CA ALA A 247 -5.34 10.40 -9.98
C ALA A 247 -4.42 10.01 -8.81
N ARG A 248 -4.84 10.27 -7.56
CA ARG A 248 -4.11 9.83 -6.35
C ARG A 248 -4.08 8.33 -6.14
N MET A 249 -4.89 7.58 -6.87
CA MET A 249 -4.83 6.12 -6.94
C MET A 249 -4.12 5.61 -8.22
N GLY A 250 -3.52 6.52 -8.99
CA GLY A 250 -2.75 6.19 -10.17
C GLY A 250 -3.60 5.86 -11.40
N MET A 251 -4.83 6.37 -11.48
CA MET A 251 -5.71 6.22 -12.65
C MET A 251 -5.87 7.57 -13.36
N ASN A 252 -5.71 7.57 -14.68
CA ASN A 252 -5.97 8.75 -15.51
C ASN A 252 -7.46 8.87 -15.90
N ASP A 253 -7.83 9.91 -16.64
CA ASP A 253 -9.23 10.15 -17.02
C ASP A 253 -9.84 9.03 -17.86
N GLU A 254 -9.08 8.42 -18.78
CA GLU A 254 -9.54 7.31 -19.61
C GLU A 254 -9.78 6.04 -18.79
N GLU A 255 -8.84 5.70 -17.92
CA GLU A 255 -8.95 4.57 -16.99
C GLU A 255 -10.11 4.77 -16.00
N THR A 256 -10.33 6.01 -15.57
CA THR A 256 -11.42 6.39 -14.64
C THR A 256 -12.78 6.18 -15.27
N VAL A 257 -13.01 6.73 -16.47
CA VAL A 257 -14.29 6.55 -17.20
C VAL A 257 -14.51 5.07 -17.50
N ALA A 258 -13.46 4.35 -17.93
CA ALA A 258 -13.57 2.93 -18.22
C ALA A 258 -13.95 2.10 -16.98
N LEU A 259 -13.32 2.35 -15.83
CA LEU A 259 -13.60 1.64 -14.57
C LEU A 259 -15.01 1.90 -14.04
N ILE A 260 -15.45 3.17 -14.03
CA ILE A 260 -16.78 3.53 -13.52
C ILE A 260 -17.86 2.93 -14.43
N ALA A 261 -17.81 3.20 -15.73
CA ALA A 261 -18.81 2.69 -16.66
C ALA A 261 -18.80 1.16 -16.76
N GLY A 262 -17.61 0.54 -16.78
CA GLY A 262 -17.48 -0.91 -16.85
C GLY A 262 -17.92 -1.62 -15.58
N GLY A 263 -17.66 -1.04 -14.41
CA GLY A 263 -18.17 -1.54 -13.13
C GLY A 263 -19.69 -1.41 -13.03
N HIS A 264 -20.23 -0.23 -13.35
CA HIS A 264 -21.67 0.07 -13.29
C HIS A 264 -22.47 -0.49 -14.47
N THR A 265 -21.83 -1.18 -15.42
CA THR A 265 -22.55 -2.05 -16.38
C THR A 265 -23.24 -3.22 -15.65
N PHE A 266 -22.75 -3.58 -14.45
CA PHE A 266 -23.23 -4.70 -13.67
C PHE A 266 -23.97 -4.29 -12.40
N GLY A 267 -24.98 -5.07 -12.03
CA GLY A 267 -25.63 -5.05 -10.73
C GLY A 267 -26.53 -3.84 -10.47
N LYS A 268 -26.65 -3.51 -9.19
CA LYS A 268 -27.53 -2.47 -8.66
C LYS A 268 -26.99 -1.89 -7.35
N ALA A 269 -27.51 -0.72 -6.97
CA ALA A 269 -27.39 -0.20 -5.61
C ALA A 269 -28.56 -0.68 -4.72
N HIS A 270 -28.36 -0.70 -3.40
CA HIS A 270 -29.35 -1.14 -2.40
C HIS A 270 -29.66 -0.07 -1.35
N GLY A 271 -30.94 0.29 -1.28
CA GLY A 271 -31.53 1.37 -0.50
C GLY A 271 -33.04 1.18 -0.36
N ALA A 272 -33.49 -0.05 -0.13
CA ALA A 272 -34.90 -0.47 -0.14
C ALA A 272 -35.80 0.27 0.86
N GLY A 273 -35.23 0.90 1.89
CA GLY A 273 -36.00 1.73 2.82
C GLY A 273 -35.13 2.42 3.88
N ASP A 274 -35.78 2.78 4.99
CA ASP A 274 -35.16 3.55 6.08
C ASP A 274 -33.82 2.96 6.58
N ALA A 275 -32.73 3.69 6.34
CA ALA A 275 -31.38 3.33 6.75
C ALA A 275 -31.22 3.19 8.28
N ALA A 276 -32.10 3.81 9.09
CA ALA A 276 -32.10 3.63 10.54
C ALA A 276 -32.45 2.21 10.99
N LYS A 277 -32.94 1.36 10.08
CA LYS A 277 -33.19 -0.07 10.34
C LYS A 277 -31.96 -0.96 10.15
N VAL A 278 -30.85 -0.41 9.65
CA VAL A 278 -29.58 -1.13 9.52
C VAL A 278 -28.86 -1.13 10.86
N GLY A 279 -28.55 -2.31 11.37
CA GLY A 279 -27.82 -2.49 12.62
C GLY A 279 -26.33 -2.14 12.51
N PRO A 280 -25.58 -2.30 13.62
CA PRO A 280 -24.16 -1.94 13.66
C PRO A 280 -23.29 -2.69 12.65
N GLU A 281 -22.21 -2.03 12.23
CA GLU A 281 -21.11 -2.58 11.43
C GLU A 281 -20.40 -3.75 12.14
N PRO A 282 -19.64 -4.62 11.43
CA PRO A 282 -19.09 -5.85 11.99
C PRO A 282 -18.32 -5.73 13.31
N GLU A 283 -17.47 -4.71 13.47
CA GLU A 283 -16.70 -4.50 14.72
C GLU A 283 -17.55 -4.04 15.91
N ALA A 284 -18.78 -3.55 15.66
CA ALA A 284 -19.74 -3.14 16.67
C ALA A 284 -20.94 -4.10 16.81
N ALA A 285 -21.00 -5.14 15.97
CA ALA A 285 -22.10 -6.09 15.94
C ALA A 285 -22.10 -7.01 17.19
N PRO A 286 -23.28 -7.51 17.61
CA PRO A 286 -23.36 -8.55 18.64
C PRO A 286 -22.54 -9.80 18.27
N ILE A 287 -21.99 -10.47 19.27
CA ILE A 287 -21.10 -11.62 19.08
C ILE A 287 -21.75 -12.76 18.27
N GLU A 288 -23.07 -12.93 18.42
CA GLU A 288 -23.87 -13.92 17.69
C GLU A 288 -23.96 -13.68 16.17
N GLU A 289 -23.61 -12.48 15.68
CA GLU A 289 -23.48 -12.22 14.24
C GLU A 289 -22.20 -12.82 13.65
N MET A 290 -21.29 -13.35 14.50
CA MET A 290 -20.13 -14.15 14.09
C MET A 290 -19.28 -13.46 13.02
N GLY A 291 -18.97 -12.17 13.23
CA GLY A 291 -18.16 -11.34 12.33
C GLY A 291 -18.90 -10.81 11.10
N LEU A 292 -20.23 -10.94 11.04
CA LEU A 292 -21.09 -10.18 10.14
C LEU A 292 -21.59 -8.91 10.83
N GLY A 293 -22.08 -7.94 10.04
CA GLY A 293 -22.66 -6.69 10.52
C GLY A 293 -23.82 -6.22 9.64
N TRP A 294 -24.27 -4.99 9.85
CA TRP A 294 -25.33 -4.33 9.09
C TRP A 294 -26.64 -5.13 8.99
N LYS A 295 -26.99 -5.85 10.06
CA LYS A 295 -28.22 -6.64 10.10
C LYS A 295 -29.42 -5.72 9.90
N ASN A 296 -30.18 -5.98 8.85
CA ASN A 296 -31.25 -5.09 8.42
C ASN A 296 -32.61 -5.57 8.93
N ALA A 297 -33.35 -4.69 9.60
CA ALA A 297 -34.70 -4.95 10.11
C ALA A 297 -35.82 -4.48 9.15
N HIS A 298 -35.49 -3.95 7.97
CA HIS A 298 -36.44 -3.64 6.91
C HIS A 298 -36.89 -4.92 6.20
N GLY A 299 -38.21 -5.19 6.16
CA GLY A 299 -38.75 -6.37 5.49
C GLY A 299 -38.09 -7.67 5.99
N THR A 300 -37.53 -8.44 5.05
CA THR A 300 -36.72 -9.63 5.32
C THR A 300 -35.24 -9.33 5.58
N GLY A 301 -34.79 -8.10 5.31
CA GLY A 301 -33.41 -7.63 5.49
C GLY A 301 -32.42 -8.04 4.41
N ARG A 302 -32.89 -8.70 3.35
CA ARG A 302 -32.09 -9.31 2.26
C ARG A 302 -32.89 -9.35 0.95
N GLY A 303 -32.28 -9.72 -0.17
CA GLY A 303 -32.96 -9.74 -1.47
C GLY A 303 -33.46 -8.35 -1.85
N ARG A 304 -34.73 -8.21 -2.25
CA ARG A 304 -35.33 -6.90 -2.58
C ARG A 304 -35.38 -5.91 -1.42
N ASP A 305 -35.29 -6.39 -0.18
CA ASP A 305 -35.33 -5.56 1.04
C ASP A 305 -33.93 -5.08 1.50
N THR A 306 -32.88 -5.34 0.70
CA THR A 306 -31.50 -5.02 1.07
C THR A 306 -31.25 -3.52 1.16
N ILE A 307 -30.46 -3.10 2.16
CA ILE A 307 -29.96 -1.73 2.30
C ILE A 307 -28.44 -1.80 2.47
N THR A 308 -27.70 -1.09 1.61
CA THR A 308 -26.24 -1.00 1.62
C THR A 308 -25.80 0.46 1.62
N SER A 309 -25.91 1.15 0.49
CA SER A 309 -25.49 2.55 0.34
C SER A 309 -26.62 3.54 0.62
N GLY A 310 -27.87 3.07 0.61
CA GLY A 310 -29.07 3.92 0.65
C GLY A 310 -29.53 4.38 -0.74
N LEU A 311 -28.75 4.15 -1.80
CA LEU A 311 -29.18 4.36 -3.20
C LEU A 311 -29.88 3.09 -3.70
N GLU A 312 -30.88 3.19 -4.57
CA GLU A 312 -31.69 2.03 -4.99
C GLU A 312 -31.89 1.98 -6.50
N GLY A 313 -31.62 0.81 -7.08
CA GLY A 313 -31.93 0.50 -8.49
C GLY A 313 -30.70 0.04 -9.28
N ALA A 314 -30.97 -0.54 -10.45
CA ALA A 314 -29.94 -1.00 -11.39
C ALA A 314 -29.58 0.11 -12.39
N TRP A 315 -28.33 0.10 -12.85
CA TRP A 315 -27.87 1.01 -13.90
C TRP A 315 -28.32 0.59 -15.30
N THR A 316 -28.48 -0.71 -15.54
CA THR A 316 -28.76 -1.28 -16.87
C THR A 316 -29.99 -2.18 -16.86
N ALA A 317 -30.55 -2.45 -18.05
CA ALA A 317 -31.65 -3.39 -18.21
C ALA A 317 -31.21 -4.87 -18.08
N ASN A 318 -29.91 -5.16 -18.23
CA ASN A 318 -29.31 -6.50 -18.11
C ASN A 318 -28.18 -6.51 -17.06
N PRO A 319 -28.48 -6.43 -15.75
CA PRO A 319 -27.48 -6.20 -14.71
C PRO A 319 -26.42 -7.31 -14.55
N THR A 320 -26.60 -8.46 -15.19
CA THR A 320 -25.69 -9.62 -15.11
C THR A 320 -25.08 -9.96 -16.47
N GLN A 321 -25.01 -8.99 -17.37
CA GLN A 321 -24.45 -9.16 -18.71
C GLN A 321 -23.58 -7.95 -19.07
N TRP A 322 -22.41 -8.21 -19.65
CA TRP A 322 -21.63 -7.17 -20.28
C TRP A 322 -22.31 -6.73 -21.57
N ASP A 323 -22.71 -5.46 -21.61
CA ASP A 323 -23.23 -4.78 -22.78
C ASP A 323 -22.88 -3.28 -22.71
N ASN A 324 -23.41 -2.48 -23.64
CA ASN A 324 -23.20 -1.04 -23.68
C ASN A 324 -24.34 -0.27 -22.99
N GLY A 325 -25.22 -0.97 -22.26
CA GLY A 325 -26.48 -0.44 -21.75
C GLY A 325 -26.30 0.71 -20.76
N TYR A 326 -25.18 0.73 -20.01
CA TYR A 326 -24.83 1.87 -19.15
C TYR A 326 -24.74 3.17 -19.95
N PHE A 327 -24.02 3.17 -21.07
CA PHE A 327 -23.87 4.37 -21.91
C PHE A 327 -25.12 4.69 -22.71
N ASP A 328 -25.83 3.67 -23.21
CA ASP A 328 -27.12 3.86 -23.88
C ASP A 328 -28.08 4.63 -22.96
N LEU A 329 -28.24 4.19 -21.71
CA LEU A 329 -29.09 4.87 -20.74
C LEU A 329 -28.55 6.26 -20.38
N LEU A 330 -27.25 6.39 -20.12
CA LEU A 330 -26.62 7.65 -19.72
C LEU A 330 -26.87 8.77 -20.75
N PHE A 331 -26.81 8.46 -22.05
CA PHE A 331 -26.88 9.44 -23.13
C PHE A 331 -28.23 9.54 -23.85
N ASP A 332 -29.05 8.48 -23.89
CA ASP A 332 -30.32 8.49 -24.62
C ASP A 332 -31.47 9.13 -23.83
N TYR A 333 -31.32 9.28 -22.51
CA TYR A 333 -32.35 9.82 -21.63
C TYR A 333 -31.96 11.15 -20.98
N GLU A 334 -32.96 11.96 -20.68
CA GLU A 334 -32.83 13.05 -19.71
C GLU A 334 -33.07 12.51 -18.30
N TRP A 335 -32.52 13.19 -17.29
CA TRP A 335 -32.45 12.68 -15.92
C TRP A 335 -33.17 13.59 -14.92
N TRP A 336 -34.03 13.01 -14.09
CA TRP A 336 -34.70 13.70 -12.99
C TRP A 336 -34.05 13.35 -11.64
N LEU A 337 -33.50 14.36 -10.96
CA LEU A 337 -33.08 14.27 -9.56
C LEU A 337 -34.27 13.91 -8.65
N THR A 338 -34.13 12.81 -7.93
CA THR A 338 -35.12 12.30 -6.98
C THR A 338 -34.43 11.81 -5.70
N LYS A 339 -35.22 11.19 -4.82
CA LYS A 339 -34.73 10.46 -3.65
C LYS A 339 -35.06 8.98 -3.73
N SER A 340 -34.13 8.14 -3.31
CA SER A 340 -34.33 6.70 -3.10
C SER A 340 -35.37 6.43 -1.99
N PRO A 341 -35.85 5.18 -1.82
CA PRO A 341 -36.67 4.81 -0.67
C PRO A 341 -35.98 5.05 0.69
N ALA A 342 -34.64 5.04 0.74
CA ALA A 342 -33.86 5.40 1.93
C ALA A 342 -33.63 6.92 2.08
N GLY A 343 -34.02 7.74 1.11
CA GLY A 343 -33.92 9.20 1.15
C GLY A 343 -32.65 9.81 0.57
N ALA A 344 -31.78 9.00 -0.04
CA ALA A 344 -30.54 9.43 -0.71
C ALA A 344 -30.84 10.05 -2.09
N TYR A 345 -30.05 11.04 -2.51
CA TYR A 345 -30.16 11.66 -3.83
C TYR A 345 -29.70 10.72 -4.95
N GLN A 346 -30.56 10.51 -5.94
CA GLN A 346 -30.24 9.74 -7.15
C GLN A 346 -31.01 10.29 -8.36
N TRP A 347 -30.72 9.76 -9.54
CA TRP A 347 -31.32 10.22 -10.80
C TRP A 347 -32.09 9.09 -11.47
N LEU A 348 -33.31 9.38 -11.92
CA LEU A 348 -34.11 8.45 -12.73
C LEU A 348 -34.25 8.97 -14.15
N ALA A 349 -34.27 8.06 -15.12
CA ALA A 349 -34.54 8.40 -16.51
C ALA A 349 -35.96 8.97 -16.65
N VAL A 350 -36.10 10.03 -17.45
CA VAL A 350 -37.41 10.61 -17.78
C VAL A 350 -38.06 9.78 -18.88
N ASP A 351 -39.27 9.28 -18.62
CA ASP A 351 -40.09 8.48 -19.56
C ASP A 351 -39.32 7.29 -20.23
N PRO A 352 -38.72 6.37 -19.45
CA PRO A 352 -37.93 5.27 -20.00
C PRO A 352 -38.80 4.31 -20.81
N ALA A 353 -38.26 3.81 -21.93
CA ALA A 353 -38.88 2.73 -22.69
C ALA A 353 -38.93 1.44 -21.85
N GLU A 354 -39.96 0.61 -22.06
CA GLU A 354 -40.14 -0.64 -21.30
C GLU A 354 -38.93 -1.60 -21.39
N LYS A 355 -38.26 -1.63 -22.55
CA LYS A 355 -37.04 -2.43 -22.78
C LYS A 355 -35.83 -1.98 -21.94
N ASP A 356 -35.87 -0.74 -21.46
CA ASP A 356 -34.79 -0.07 -20.75
C ASP A 356 -35.05 -0.09 -19.22
N LEU A 357 -36.13 -0.76 -18.78
CA LEU A 357 -36.41 -1.10 -17.40
C LEU A 357 -35.67 -2.38 -16.99
N ALA A 358 -35.11 -2.37 -15.78
CA ALA A 358 -34.45 -3.52 -15.20
C ALA A 358 -35.47 -4.55 -14.67
N PRO A 359 -35.13 -5.84 -14.61
CA PRO A 359 -35.88 -6.80 -13.79
C PRO A 359 -35.79 -6.45 -12.30
N ASP A 360 -36.79 -6.83 -11.50
CA ASP A 360 -36.62 -6.89 -10.05
C ASP A 360 -35.51 -7.90 -9.67
N ALA A 361 -34.86 -7.67 -8.53
CA ALA A 361 -33.73 -8.48 -8.08
C ALA A 361 -34.11 -9.94 -7.77
N GLU A 362 -35.37 -10.22 -7.44
CA GLU A 362 -35.87 -11.57 -7.11
C GLU A 362 -36.91 -12.08 -8.10
N ASP A 363 -37.58 -11.20 -8.86
CA ASP A 363 -38.57 -11.58 -9.88
C ASP A 363 -38.26 -10.95 -11.25
N ALA A 364 -37.76 -11.76 -12.18
CA ALA A 364 -37.42 -11.30 -13.53
C ALA A 364 -38.62 -10.84 -14.38
N PHE A 365 -39.86 -11.17 -13.98
CA PHE A 365 -41.07 -10.72 -14.66
C PHE A 365 -41.56 -9.35 -14.17
N GLU A 366 -41.14 -8.91 -12.98
CA GLU A 366 -41.39 -7.57 -12.48
C GLU A 366 -40.36 -6.60 -13.06
N LYS A 367 -40.82 -5.46 -13.59
CA LYS A 367 -39.96 -4.44 -14.17
C LYS A 367 -39.89 -3.21 -13.28
N VAL A 368 -38.68 -2.74 -13.01
CA VAL A 368 -38.39 -1.58 -12.15
C VAL A 368 -37.58 -0.53 -12.91
N PRO A 369 -37.70 0.77 -12.55
CA PRO A 369 -36.90 1.83 -13.16
C PRO A 369 -35.39 1.61 -13.00
N THR A 370 -34.63 1.96 -14.03
CA THR A 370 -33.18 2.13 -13.95
C THR A 370 -32.82 3.48 -13.34
N MET A 371 -31.58 3.62 -12.86
CA MET A 371 -31.09 4.79 -12.14
C MET A 371 -29.66 5.15 -12.52
N MET A 372 -29.27 6.38 -12.21
CA MET A 372 -27.88 6.85 -12.23
C MET A 372 -27.55 7.58 -10.92
N LEU A 373 -26.28 7.53 -10.54
CA LEU A 373 -25.72 8.30 -9.44
C LEU A 373 -25.34 9.71 -9.90
N THR A 374 -25.14 10.63 -8.95
CA THR A 374 -24.54 11.94 -9.27
C THR A 374 -23.15 11.77 -9.90
N THR A 375 -22.39 10.77 -9.43
CA THR A 375 -21.06 10.42 -9.96
C THR A 375 -21.10 9.81 -11.36
N ASP A 376 -22.22 9.20 -11.78
CA ASP A 376 -22.39 8.69 -13.14
C ASP A 376 -22.68 9.84 -14.11
N LEU A 377 -23.57 10.75 -13.70
CA LEU A 377 -23.84 11.98 -14.46
C LEU A 377 -22.60 12.88 -14.59
N ALA A 378 -21.65 12.79 -13.67
CA ALA A 378 -20.37 13.48 -13.78
C ALA A 378 -19.64 13.13 -15.09
N LEU A 379 -19.75 11.87 -15.55
CA LEU A 379 -19.13 11.41 -16.80
C LEU A 379 -19.80 12.00 -18.04
N ARG A 380 -21.06 12.45 -17.93
CA ARG A 380 -21.80 13.12 -19.01
C ARG A 380 -21.61 14.64 -19.00
N HIS A 381 -21.37 15.24 -17.83
CA HIS A 381 -21.35 16.70 -17.69
C HIS A 381 -19.95 17.31 -17.69
N ASP A 382 -18.92 16.60 -17.21
CA ASP A 382 -17.55 17.08 -17.28
C ASP A 382 -17.02 17.05 -18.73
N PRO A 383 -16.48 18.17 -19.26
CA PRO A 383 -16.11 18.25 -20.67
C PRO A 383 -15.05 17.25 -21.16
N ASP A 384 -14.22 16.71 -20.28
CA ASP A 384 -13.15 15.77 -20.66
C ASP A 384 -13.62 14.32 -20.47
N TYR A 385 -14.33 14.02 -19.39
CA TYR A 385 -14.99 12.72 -19.25
C TYR A 385 -16.06 12.49 -20.30
N GLU A 386 -16.83 13.50 -20.67
CA GLU A 386 -17.90 13.38 -21.67
C GLU A 386 -17.35 12.95 -23.03
N LYS A 387 -16.21 13.51 -23.46
CA LYS A 387 -15.57 13.14 -24.72
C LYS A 387 -15.15 11.67 -24.72
N ILE A 388 -14.59 11.20 -23.60
CA ILE A 388 -14.14 9.81 -23.43
C ILE A 388 -15.36 8.88 -23.38
N ALA A 389 -16.35 9.22 -22.56
CA ALA A 389 -17.59 8.46 -22.39
C ALA A 389 -18.36 8.34 -23.72
N ARG A 390 -18.49 9.44 -24.48
CA ARG A 390 -19.16 9.42 -25.79
C ARG A 390 -18.37 8.64 -26.82
N ARG A 391 -17.03 8.71 -26.81
CA ARG A 391 -16.19 7.87 -27.67
C ARG A 391 -16.38 6.39 -27.33
N PHE A 392 -16.38 6.01 -26.06
CA PHE A 392 -16.63 4.64 -25.62
C PHE A 392 -18.04 4.16 -25.97
N HIS A 393 -19.06 5.02 -25.81
CA HIS A 393 -20.43 4.73 -26.24
C HIS A 393 -20.50 4.37 -27.73
N GLN A 394 -19.78 5.12 -28.58
CA GLN A 394 -19.74 4.90 -30.03
C GLN A 394 -18.82 3.75 -30.45
N ASN A 395 -17.90 3.31 -29.58
CA ASN A 395 -16.87 2.31 -29.87
C ASN A 395 -16.77 1.30 -28.72
N PRO A 396 -17.74 0.37 -28.58
CA PRO A 396 -17.82 -0.53 -27.42
C PRO A 396 -16.63 -1.49 -27.29
N GLU A 397 -15.95 -1.81 -28.39
CA GLU A 397 -14.71 -2.62 -28.34
C GLU A 397 -13.54 -1.83 -27.72
N GLU A 398 -13.42 -0.52 -28.02
CA GLU A 398 -12.41 0.33 -27.38
C GLU A 398 -12.67 0.45 -25.87
N PHE A 399 -13.94 0.57 -25.50
CA PHE A 399 -14.37 0.57 -24.10
C PHE A 399 -14.01 -0.74 -23.39
N ALA A 400 -14.34 -1.89 -23.98
CA ALA A 400 -14.01 -3.19 -23.42
C ALA A 400 -12.49 -3.37 -23.23
N ASP A 401 -11.67 -2.90 -24.18
CA ASP A 401 -10.21 -2.94 -24.08
C ASP A 401 -9.67 -2.00 -22.99
N ALA A 402 -10.18 -0.77 -22.90
CA ALA A 402 -9.79 0.18 -21.87
C ALA A 402 -10.17 -0.32 -20.47
N PHE A 403 -11.39 -0.85 -20.32
CA PHE A 403 -11.86 -1.44 -19.06
C PHE A 403 -11.01 -2.63 -18.66
N ALA A 404 -10.74 -3.58 -19.57
CA ALA A 404 -9.92 -4.76 -19.27
C ALA A 404 -8.51 -4.36 -18.78
N LYS A 405 -7.89 -3.33 -19.39
CA LYS A 405 -6.59 -2.79 -18.97
C LYS A 405 -6.63 -2.11 -17.61
N ALA A 406 -7.60 -1.23 -17.41
CA ALA A 406 -7.75 -0.49 -16.16
C ALA A 406 -8.12 -1.42 -14.99
N TRP A 407 -8.97 -2.42 -15.23
CA TRP A 407 -9.32 -3.46 -14.26
C TRP A 407 -8.10 -4.32 -13.88
N PHE A 408 -7.31 -4.77 -14.86
CA PHE A 408 -6.09 -5.51 -14.57
C PHE A 408 -5.10 -4.68 -13.75
N LYS A 409 -4.87 -3.42 -14.13
CA LYS A 409 -4.05 -2.46 -13.37
C LYS A 409 -4.56 -2.28 -11.95
N LEU A 410 -5.86 -2.02 -11.78
CA LEU A 410 -6.48 -1.85 -10.46
C LEU A 410 -6.16 -3.03 -9.55
N LEU A 411 -6.40 -4.26 -10.02
CA LEU A 411 -6.25 -5.44 -9.17
C LEU A 411 -4.78 -5.75 -8.85
N HIS A 412 -3.81 -5.29 -9.64
CA HIS A 412 -2.42 -5.73 -9.55
C HIS A 412 -1.40 -4.60 -9.28
N ARG A 413 -1.82 -3.33 -9.20
CA ARG A 413 -0.93 -2.16 -9.01
C ARG A 413 -0.07 -2.20 -7.76
N ASP A 414 -0.48 -2.96 -6.74
CA ASP A 414 0.22 -3.16 -5.47
C ASP A 414 0.94 -4.52 -5.37
N MET A 415 0.99 -5.27 -6.48
CA MET A 415 1.78 -6.51 -6.55
C MET A 415 3.24 -6.26 -6.93
N GLY A 416 3.62 -5.02 -7.27
CA GLY A 416 4.96 -4.69 -7.76
C GLY A 416 5.32 -5.42 -9.07
N PRO A 417 6.59 -5.84 -9.25
CA PRO A 417 7.06 -6.35 -10.52
C PRO A 417 6.46 -7.72 -10.87
N LYS A 418 6.35 -7.97 -12.18
CA LYS A 418 5.75 -9.19 -12.75
C LYS A 418 6.38 -10.50 -12.28
N SER A 419 7.63 -10.48 -11.80
CA SER A 419 8.28 -11.64 -11.18
C SER A 419 7.55 -12.18 -9.93
N ARG A 420 6.66 -11.39 -9.33
CA ARG A 420 5.79 -11.79 -8.21
C ARG A 420 4.48 -12.45 -8.65
N TYR A 421 4.16 -12.43 -9.94
CA TYR A 421 2.87 -12.87 -10.46
C TYR A 421 2.97 -14.37 -10.77
N ILE A 422 2.04 -15.14 -10.20
CA ILE A 422 1.99 -16.59 -10.32
C ILE A 422 0.65 -16.96 -10.99
N GLY A 423 0.64 -18.03 -11.78
CA GLY A 423 -0.58 -18.58 -12.37
C GLY A 423 -0.55 -18.69 -13.89
N PRO A 424 -1.48 -19.48 -14.47
CA PRO A 424 -1.50 -19.77 -15.91
C PRO A 424 -2.02 -18.60 -16.77
N GLU A 425 -2.70 -17.63 -16.16
CA GLU A 425 -3.35 -16.49 -16.84
C GLU A 425 -2.61 -15.17 -16.65
N VAL A 426 -1.36 -15.20 -16.18
CA VAL A 426 -0.52 -13.99 -16.10
C VAL A 426 -0.30 -13.47 -17.52
N PRO A 427 -0.66 -12.21 -17.84
CA PRO A 427 -0.51 -11.68 -19.19
C PRO A 427 0.95 -11.71 -19.64
N LYS A 428 1.17 -11.99 -20.94
CA LYS A 428 2.54 -11.98 -21.52
C LYS A 428 3.09 -10.57 -21.69
N GLU A 429 2.22 -9.59 -21.97
CA GLU A 429 2.56 -8.18 -22.05
C GLU A 429 3.09 -7.67 -20.70
N ASP A 430 4.06 -6.77 -20.75
CA ASP A 430 4.53 -6.01 -19.59
C ASP A 430 3.90 -4.63 -19.65
N PHE A 431 3.33 -4.19 -18.53
CA PHE A 431 2.74 -2.86 -18.42
C PHE A 431 3.69 -1.92 -17.70
N VAL A 432 3.75 -0.65 -18.12
CA VAL A 432 4.68 0.34 -17.56
C VAL A 432 4.54 0.50 -16.04
N TRP A 433 3.31 0.41 -15.51
CA TRP A 433 3.03 0.51 -14.07
C TRP A 433 3.53 -0.69 -13.25
N GLN A 434 3.97 -1.77 -13.90
CA GLN A 434 4.67 -2.90 -13.26
C GLN A 434 6.16 -2.62 -13.07
N ASP A 435 6.64 -1.44 -13.47
CA ASP A 435 8.02 -1.00 -13.41
C ASP A 435 8.99 -2.05 -14.00
N PRO A 436 8.77 -2.54 -15.25
CA PRO A 436 9.48 -3.70 -15.80
C PRO A 436 11.00 -3.50 -15.82
N ILE A 437 11.74 -4.59 -15.61
CA ILE A 437 13.20 -4.60 -15.57
C ILE A 437 13.70 -5.72 -16.50
N PRO A 438 14.61 -5.44 -17.45
CA PRO A 438 15.18 -6.47 -18.30
C PRO A 438 15.90 -7.53 -17.48
N ALA A 439 15.62 -8.81 -17.76
CA ALA A 439 16.37 -9.91 -17.17
C ALA A 439 17.84 -9.88 -17.64
N VAL A 440 18.76 -10.27 -16.76
CA VAL A 440 20.17 -10.47 -17.09
C VAL A 440 20.54 -11.94 -16.99
N GLU A 441 21.38 -12.37 -17.92
CA GLU A 441 21.93 -13.74 -17.98
C GLU A 441 23.45 -13.67 -17.86
N TYR A 442 23.92 -13.59 -16.62
CA TYR A 442 25.32 -13.83 -16.26
C TYR A 442 25.39 -14.50 -14.89
N GLU A 443 26.36 -15.39 -14.73
CA GLU A 443 26.74 -15.98 -13.45
C GLU A 443 28.16 -15.54 -13.12
N TRP A 444 28.37 -15.13 -11.87
CA TRP A 444 29.65 -14.62 -11.40
C TRP A 444 30.12 -15.46 -10.23
N THR A 445 31.37 -15.86 -10.26
CA THR A 445 32.03 -16.57 -9.16
C THR A 445 32.41 -15.60 -8.04
N GLU A 446 32.60 -16.12 -6.82
CA GLU A 446 33.09 -15.32 -5.68
C GLU A 446 34.45 -14.66 -5.98
N GLU A 447 35.31 -15.30 -6.78
CA GLU A 447 36.60 -14.74 -7.18
C GLU A 447 36.44 -13.53 -8.11
N GLU A 448 35.53 -13.60 -9.08
CA GLU A 448 35.23 -12.48 -9.99
C GLU A 448 34.58 -11.31 -9.24
N ILE A 449 33.64 -11.60 -8.34
CA ILE A 449 33.05 -10.63 -7.43
C ILE A 449 34.15 -9.95 -6.61
N GLY A 450 35.08 -10.71 -6.03
CA GLY A 450 36.21 -10.19 -5.27
C GLY A 450 37.10 -9.24 -6.09
N LYS A 451 37.41 -9.62 -7.34
CA LYS A 451 38.20 -8.77 -8.26
C LYS A 451 37.50 -7.44 -8.55
N VAL A 452 36.20 -7.47 -8.82
CA VAL A 452 35.45 -6.22 -9.09
C VAL A 452 35.31 -5.37 -7.85
N LYS A 453 35.11 -5.95 -6.65
CA LYS A 453 35.15 -5.20 -5.39
C LYS A 453 36.48 -4.45 -5.23
N SER A 454 37.61 -5.10 -5.52
CA SER A 454 38.92 -4.43 -5.51
C SER A 454 39.02 -3.28 -6.50
N LEU A 455 38.59 -3.48 -7.76
CA LEU A 455 38.57 -2.43 -8.77
C LEU A 455 37.72 -1.22 -8.36
N ILE A 456 36.56 -1.45 -7.73
CA ILE A 456 35.71 -0.38 -7.21
C ILE A 456 36.41 0.37 -6.08
N LEU A 457 37.03 -0.34 -5.13
CA LEU A 457 37.75 0.29 -4.02
C LEU A 457 38.99 1.08 -4.46
N ASP A 458 39.62 0.68 -5.56
CA ASP A 458 40.80 1.35 -6.14
C ASP A 458 40.42 2.52 -7.09
N SER A 459 39.12 2.77 -7.32
CA SER A 459 38.63 3.80 -8.24
C SER A 459 38.82 5.24 -7.76
N GLY A 460 39.19 5.43 -6.49
CA GLY A 460 39.27 6.73 -5.82
C GLY A 460 37.94 7.25 -5.28
N LEU A 461 36.86 6.47 -5.37
CA LEU A 461 35.61 6.72 -4.67
C LEU A 461 35.77 6.44 -3.17
N THR A 462 35.17 7.28 -2.34
CA THR A 462 35.17 7.12 -0.88
C THR A 462 34.15 6.07 -0.43
N ILE A 463 34.34 5.54 0.79
CA ILE A 463 33.37 4.65 1.45
C ILE A 463 31.98 5.34 1.51
N GLY A 464 31.94 6.59 1.93
CA GLY A 464 30.71 7.37 2.04
C GLY A 464 29.99 7.52 0.69
N GLU A 465 30.71 7.80 -0.41
CA GLU A 465 30.12 7.90 -1.75
C GLU A 465 29.50 6.57 -2.21
N LEU A 466 30.23 5.45 -2.06
CA LEU A 466 29.75 4.13 -2.46
C LEU A 466 28.51 3.69 -1.66
N VAL A 467 28.56 3.86 -0.33
CA VAL A 467 27.44 3.50 0.55
C VAL A 467 26.23 4.41 0.29
N THR A 468 26.44 5.72 0.12
CA THR A 468 25.35 6.68 -0.14
C THR A 468 24.66 6.38 -1.46
N THR A 469 25.40 6.08 -2.54
CA THR A 469 24.80 5.76 -3.84
C THR A 469 24.02 4.45 -3.81
N ALA A 470 24.57 3.40 -3.18
CA ALA A 470 23.86 2.13 -3.00
C ALA A 470 22.58 2.30 -2.14
N TRP A 471 22.67 3.06 -1.04
CA TRP A 471 21.53 3.39 -0.20
C TRP A 471 20.48 4.21 -0.96
N ALA A 472 20.89 5.26 -1.67
CA ALA A 472 20.00 6.10 -2.48
C ALA A 472 19.22 5.28 -3.51
N SER A 473 19.85 4.26 -4.11
CA SER A 473 19.18 3.38 -5.05
C SER A 473 18.18 2.46 -4.34
N ALA A 474 18.63 1.72 -3.32
CA ALA A 474 17.81 0.72 -2.65
C ALA A 474 16.69 1.31 -1.79
N SER A 475 16.93 2.47 -1.17
CA SER A 475 15.99 3.10 -0.24
C SER A 475 14.74 3.65 -0.92
N THR A 476 14.65 3.66 -2.25
CA THR A 476 13.38 3.95 -2.93
C THR A 476 12.35 2.85 -2.76
N PHE A 477 12.77 1.65 -2.35
CA PHE A 477 11.87 0.54 -2.09
C PHE A 477 10.80 0.89 -1.05
N ARG A 478 9.59 0.40 -1.27
CA ARG A 478 8.53 0.35 -0.26
C ARG A 478 7.77 -0.97 -0.35
N GLY A 479 7.61 -1.63 0.80
CA GLY A 479 6.98 -2.94 0.94
C GLY A 479 5.45 -2.90 0.87
N SER A 480 4.85 -1.71 0.86
CA SER A 480 3.42 -1.49 0.73
C SER A 480 2.89 -1.90 -0.65
N ASP A 481 3.60 -1.53 -1.72
CA ASP A 481 3.25 -1.87 -3.11
C ASP A 481 4.40 -2.54 -3.90
N PHE A 482 5.52 -2.81 -3.23
CA PHE A 482 6.70 -3.46 -3.77
C PHE A 482 7.36 -2.70 -4.94
N ARG A 483 7.17 -1.38 -5.01
CA ARG A 483 7.85 -0.50 -5.98
C ARG A 483 9.19 0.00 -5.46
N GLY A 484 10.00 0.52 -6.38
CA GLY A 484 11.35 1.03 -6.10
C GLY A 484 12.37 -0.07 -5.83
N GLY A 485 13.55 0.32 -5.32
CA GLY A 485 14.67 -0.56 -5.05
C GLY A 485 15.86 -0.35 -5.98
N ALA A 486 16.89 -1.17 -5.80
CA ALA A 486 18.17 -1.06 -6.52
C ALA A 486 18.16 -1.73 -7.90
N ASN A 487 17.29 -2.71 -8.12
CA ASN A 487 17.12 -3.40 -9.39
C ASN A 487 16.56 -2.42 -10.44
N GLY A 488 17.09 -2.50 -11.66
CA GLY A 488 16.81 -1.55 -12.74
C GLY A 488 17.76 -0.34 -12.75
N ALA A 489 18.54 -0.09 -11.69
CA ALA A 489 19.40 1.08 -11.55
C ALA A 489 18.70 2.40 -11.92
N ARG A 490 17.43 2.53 -11.54
CA ARG A 490 16.60 3.71 -11.87
C ARG A 490 17.13 5.01 -11.27
N ILE A 491 18.03 4.93 -10.28
CA ILE A 491 18.77 6.08 -9.76
C ILE A 491 19.54 6.85 -10.84
N ARG A 492 19.91 6.21 -11.96
CA ARG A 492 20.57 6.89 -13.10
C ARG A 492 19.62 7.52 -14.10
N LEU A 493 18.31 7.29 -13.96
CA LEU A 493 17.25 7.75 -14.86
C LEU A 493 16.46 8.90 -14.22
N ALA A 494 15.70 9.63 -15.04
CA ALA A 494 14.76 10.61 -14.52
C ALA A 494 13.57 9.90 -13.84
N PRO A 495 13.03 10.44 -12.73
CA PRO A 495 13.44 11.69 -12.08
C PRO A 495 14.56 11.50 -11.04
N GLN A 496 14.92 10.27 -10.67
CA GLN A 496 15.78 9.99 -9.50
C GLN A 496 17.18 10.61 -9.59
N LYS A 497 17.77 10.66 -10.80
CA LYS A 497 19.09 11.25 -11.03
C LYS A 497 19.14 12.76 -10.71
N ASP A 498 17.97 13.42 -10.77
CA ASP A 498 17.82 14.86 -10.61
C ASP A 498 17.31 15.24 -9.20
N TRP A 499 17.02 14.27 -8.33
CA TRP A 499 16.55 14.54 -6.97
C TRP A 499 17.63 15.18 -6.10
N GLU A 500 17.24 16.22 -5.37
CA GLU A 500 18.12 16.96 -4.46
C GLU A 500 18.76 16.06 -3.39
N VAL A 501 17.97 15.12 -2.85
CA VAL A 501 18.43 14.14 -1.86
C VAL A 501 19.55 13.24 -2.39
N ASN A 502 19.64 13.05 -3.71
CA ASN A 502 20.63 12.20 -4.34
C ASN A 502 21.92 12.95 -4.73
N GLN A 503 21.99 14.27 -4.52
CA GLN A 503 23.15 15.09 -4.82
C GLN A 503 23.67 14.86 -6.27
N PRO A 504 22.95 15.35 -7.29
CA PRO A 504 23.16 14.95 -8.69
C PRO A 504 24.60 15.03 -9.19
N GLU A 505 25.38 16.01 -8.75
CA GLU A 505 26.81 16.12 -9.08
C GLU A 505 27.65 14.97 -8.51
N GLN A 506 27.46 14.64 -7.23
CA GLN A 506 28.14 13.50 -6.58
C GLN A 506 27.68 12.18 -7.19
N LEU A 507 26.38 12.02 -7.40
CA LEU A 507 25.81 10.81 -8.02
C LEU A 507 26.40 10.60 -9.42
N SER A 508 26.43 11.64 -10.26
CA SER A 508 26.99 11.60 -11.61
C SER A 508 28.47 11.17 -11.61
N LYS A 509 29.28 11.70 -10.68
CA LYS A 509 30.68 11.28 -10.50
C LYS A 509 30.81 9.78 -10.18
N VAL A 510 29.99 9.27 -9.25
CA VAL A 510 30.00 7.86 -8.86
C VAL A 510 29.56 6.98 -10.03
N LEU A 511 28.44 7.30 -10.68
CA LEU A 511 27.92 6.54 -11.82
C LEU A 511 28.94 6.50 -12.96
N HIS A 512 29.55 7.62 -13.32
CA HIS A 512 30.58 7.67 -14.36
C HIS A 512 31.79 6.77 -14.05
N SER A 513 32.19 6.70 -12.77
CA SER A 513 33.29 5.83 -12.34
C SER A 513 32.90 4.35 -12.42
N LEU A 514 31.67 3.99 -12.03
CA LEU A 514 31.15 2.63 -12.14
C LEU A 514 30.95 2.20 -13.59
N GLU A 515 30.44 3.08 -14.45
CA GLU A 515 30.32 2.86 -15.91
C GLU A 515 31.69 2.65 -16.56
N LYS A 516 32.70 3.43 -16.14
CA LYS A 516 34.07 3.21 -16.59
C LYS A 516 34.59 1.85 -16.14
N ILE A 517 34.32 1.41 -14.92
CA ILE A 517 34.70 0.06 -14.48
C ILE A 517 33.98 -0.99 -15.34
N GLN A 518 32.65 -0.85 -15.49
CA GLN A 518 31.83 -1.74 -16.31
C GLN A 518 32.40 -1.92 -17.72
N SER A 519 32.81 -0.82 -18.37
CA SER A 519 33.32 -0.84 -19.75
C SER A 519 34.68 -1.54 -19.92
N HIS A 520 35.43 -1.75 -18.83
CA HIS A 520 36.73 -2.43 -18.85
C HIS A 520 36.65 -3.90 -18.43
N LEU A 521 35.46 -4.40 -18.07
CA LEU A 521 35.25 -5.80 -17.73
C LEU A 521 34.95 -6.61 -19.00
N ASP A 522 35.64 -7.74 -19.17
CA ASP A 522 35.38 -8.67 -20.27
C ASP A 522 34.01 -9.38 -20.10
N GLN A 523 33.54 -9.49 -18.86
CA GLN A 523 32.26 -10.09 -18.52
C GLN A 523 31.17 -9.04 -18.33
N LYS A 524 29.95 -9.38 -18.76
CA LYS A 524 28.78 -8.51 -18.57
C LYS A 524 28.39 -8.46 -17.09
N ILE A 525 28.18 -7.25 -16.59
CA ILE A 525 27.57 -6.93 -15.30
C ILE A 525 26.71 -5.68 -15.47
N SER A 526 25.57 -5.60 -14.80
CA SER A 526 24.71 -4.41 -14.83
C SER A 526 25.28 -3.28 -13.97
N ILE A 527 24.89 -2.04 -14.27
CA ILE A 527 25.15 -0.90 -13.40
C ILE A 527 24.44 -1.09 -12.06
N ALA A 528 23.24 -1.66 -12.06
CA ALA A 528 22.51 -1.97 -10.83
C ALA A 528 23.30 -2.87 -9.88
N ASP A 529 23.93 -3.93 -10.40
CA ASP A 529 24.79 -4.79 -9.59
C ASP A 529 26.07 -4.07 -9.14
N LEU A 530 26.71 -3.27 -10.01
CA LEU A 530 27.91 -2.50 -9.63
C LEU A 530 27.64 -1.47 -8.52
N ILE A 531 26.47 -0.82 -8.52
CA ILE A 531 26.06 0.09 -7.45
C ILE A 531 25.99 -0.65 -6.11
N VAL A 532 25.24 -1.76 -6.04
CA VAL A 532 25.07 -2.53 -4.80
C VAL A 532 26.37 -3.21 -4.37
N LEU A 533 27.15 -3.72 -5.32
CA LEU A 533 28.44 -4.34 -5.08
C LEU A 533 29.44 -3.31 -4.53
N GLY A 534 29.43 -2.08 -5.03
CA GLY A 534 30.27 -0.99 -4.53
C GLY A 534 29.96 -0.63 -3.08
N GLY A 535 28.68 -0.49 -2.73
CA GLY A 535 28.28 -0.30 -1.33
C GLY A 535 28.68 -1.47 -0.42
N SER A 536 28.53 -2.70 -0.90
CA SER A 536 28.94 -3.91 -0.17
C SER A 536 30.46 -3.97 0.05
N ALA A 537 31.26 -3.67 -0.98
CA ALA A 537 32.72 -3.60 -0.88
C ALA A 537 33.19 -2.53 0.12
N ALA A 538 32.52 -1.37 0.11
CA ALA A 538 32.80 -0.28 1.03
C ALA A 538 32.53 -0.67 2.49
N ILE A 539 31.44 -1.39 2.76
CA ILE A 539 31.11 -1.89 4.11
C ILE A 539 32.08 -2.98 4.57
N GLU A 540 32.46 -3.92 3.70
CA GLU A 540 33.48 -4.92 4.02
C GLU A 540 34.81 -4.25 4.38
N LYS A 541 35.22 -3.25 3.60
CA LYS A 541 36.41 -2.46 3.91
C LYS A 541 36.26 -1.74 5.24
N ALA A 542 35.15 -1.05 5.48
CA ALA A 542 34.90 -0.32 6.73
C ALA A 542 34.91 -1.23 7.97
N ALA A 543 34.40 -2.46 7.85
CA ALA A 543 34.42 -3.46 8.90
C ALA A 543 35.85 -3.99 9.15
N ARG A 544 36.61 -4.29 8.08
CA ARG A 544 38.02 -4.70 8.19
C ARG A 544 38.89 -3.62 8.84
N ASP A 545 38.71 -2.36 8.44
CA ASP A 545 39.40 -1.22 9.05
C ASP A 545 39.05 -1.10 10.55
N ALA A 546 37.83 -1.47 10.95
CA ALA A 546 37.39 -1.58 12.34
C ALA A 546 37.87 -2.84 13.09
N GLY A 547 38.64 -3.72 12.44
CA GLY A 547 39.21 -4.92 13.03
C GLY A 547 38.34 -6.18 12.92
N PHE A 548 37.31 -6.17 12.08
CA PHE A 548 36.41 -7.30 11.86
C PHE A 548 36.54 -7.85 10.44
N ASP A 549 36.96 -9.10 10.32
CA ASP A 549 37.01 -9.81 9.04
C ASP A 549 35.66 -10.46 8.76
N VAL A 550 34.85 -9.80 7.92
CA VAL A 550 33.48 -10.18 7.57
C VAL A 550 33.25 -9.97 6.08
N ALA A 551 32.39 -10.79 5.51
CA ALA A 551 31.88 -10.63 4.15
C ALA A 551 30.46 -10.02 4.19
N VAL A 552 30.15 -9.18 3.21
CA VAL A 552 28.81 -8.68 2.97
C VAL A 552 28.19 -9.53 1.85
N PRO A 553 27.13 -10.31 2.15
CA PRO A 553 26.47 -11.13 1.15
C PRO A 553 25.99 -10.29 -0.03
N PHE A 554 26.38 -10.71 -1.24
CA PHE A 554 26.00 -10.09 -2.49
C PHE A 554 25.39 -11.13 -3.42
N ALA A 555 24.21 -10.83 -3.96
CA ALA A 555 23.57 -11.67 -4.97
C ALA A 555 23.57 -10.91 -6.30
N PRO A 556 24.28 -11.37 -7.34
CA PRO A 556 24.21 -10.77 -8.67
C PRO A 556 22.86 -11.06 -9.33
N GLY A 557 22.60 -10.40 -10.46
CA GLY A 557 21.45 -10.64 -11.32
C GLY A 557 20.46 -9.48 -11.41
N ARG A 558 20.82 -8.27 -10.95
CA ARG A 558 20.00 -7.08 -11.20
C ARG A 558 20.10 -6.65 -12.66
N GLY A 559 19.01 -6.15 -13.22
CA GLY A 559 18.97 -5.56 -14.56
C GLY A 559 19.12 -4.04 -14.56
N ASP A 560 19.30 -3.48 -15.75
CA ASP A 560 19.36 -2.05 -16.02
C ASP A 560 18.12 -1.65 -16.83
N ALA A 561 17.17 -0.95 -16.19
CA ALA A 561 15.93 -0.48 -16.84
C ALA A 561 16.22 0.68 -17.81
N THR A 562 15.31 0.94 -18.74
CA THR A 562 15.39 2.07 -19.69
C THR A 562 14.41 3.21 -19.32
N ASP A 563 14.53 4.36 -20.00
CA ASP A 563 13.58 5.47 -19.85
C ASP A 563 12.17 5.06 -20.27
N GLU A 564 12.01 4.25 -21.33
CA GLU A 564 10.70 3.74 -21.78
C GLU A 564 10.04 2.79 -20.77
N GLN A 565 10.84 2.18 -19.90
CA GLN A 565 10.39 1.30 -18.81
C GLN A 565 10.22 2.05 -17.48
N THR A 566 10.36 3.38 -17.48
CA THR A 566 10.35 4.22 -16.29
C THR A 566 9.40 5.40 -16.50
N ASP A 567 8.17 5.26 -16.03
CA ASP A 567 7.22 6.38 -15.99
C ASP A 567 7.66 7.40 -14.94
N ALA A 568 8.23 8.52 -15.42
CA ALA A 568 8.81 9.53 -14.55
C ALA A 568 7.81 10.15 -13.58
N GLU A 569 6.54 10.33 -13.98
CA GLU A 569 5.49 10.87 -13.11
C GLU A 569 5.15 9.88 -12.00
N SER A 570 5.01 8.59 -12.35
CA SER A 570 4.79 7.51 -11.39
C SER A 570 5.96 7.30 -10.43
N PHE A 571 7.20 7.60 -10.82
CA PHE A 571 8.36 7.55 -9.92
C PHE A 571 8.54 8.79 -9.05
N ALA A 572 7.92 9.93 -9.39
CA ALA A 572 8.06 11.17 -8.62
C ALA A 572 7.54 11.04 -7.18
N VAL A 573 6.51 10.22 -6.94
CA VAL A 573 5.96 9.96 -5.60
C VAL A 573 6.91 9.17 -4.69
N LEU A 574 7.99 8.60 -5.23
CA LEU A 574 9.03 7.93 -4.46
C LEU A 574 10.14 8.88 -3.98
N GLU A 575 10.13 10.16 -4.38
CA GLU A 575 11.09 11.15 -3.89
C GLU A 575 10.87 11.38 -2.38
N PRO A 576 11.86 11.04 -1.52
CA PRO A 576 11.68 11.22 -0.08
C PRO A 576 11.71 12.71 0.29
N CYS A 577 10.71 13.14 1.06
CA CYS A 577 10.71 14.47 1.66
C CYS A 577 11.76 14.63 2.78
N ALA A 578 12.13 13.51 3.41
CA ALA A 578 13.20 13.38 4.38
C ALA A 578 13.83 11.99 4.27
N ASP A 579 15.13 11.88 4.57
CA ASP A 579 15.86 10.62 4.67
C ASP A 579 16.72 10.67 5.94
N GLY A 580 16.21 10.09 7.02
CA GLY A 580 16.92 10.08 8.30
C GLY A 580 18.22 9.25 8.28
N PHE A 581 18.33 8.27 7.38
CA PHE A 581 19.56 7.47 7.22
C PHE A 581 20.69 8.31 6.62
N ARG A 582 20.37 9.26 5.75
CA ARG A 582 21.31 10.27 5.22
C ARG A 582 21.23 11.63 5.93
N ASN A 583 20.48 11.74 7.03
CA ASN A 583 20.25 12.98 7.78
C ASN A 583 19.82 14.17 6.88
N TYR A 584 18.92 13.89 5.93
CA TYR A 584 18.37 14.85 4.97
C TYR A 584 16.92 15.21 5.30
N GLN A 585 16.58 16.48 5.10
CA GLN A 585 15.20 16.95 5.12
C GLN A 585 15.07 18.13 4.14
N LYS A 586 14.15 18.03 3.18
CA LYS A 586 13.98 19.05 2.12
C LYS A 586 13.54 20.41 2.66
N LYS A 587 12.67 20.40 3.67
CA LYS A 587 12.20 21.59 4.42
C LYS A 587 11.58 21.20 5.76
N GLN A 588 11.27 22.16 6.62
CA GLN A 588 10.51 21.90 7.84
C GLN A 588 9.07 21.45 7.50
N TYR A 589 8.60 20.42 8.20
CA TYR A 589 7.26 19.84 8.05
C TYR A 589 6.50 19.92 9.38
N SER A 590 5.18 19.75 9.33
CA SER A 590 4.33 19.64 10.54
C SER A 590 4.60 18.35 11.32
N VAL A 591 5.07 17.31 10.65
CA VAL A 591 5.47 16.02 11.21
C VAL A 591 6.94 16.06 11.62
N SER A 592 7.28 15.44 12.76
CA SER A 592 8.65 15.47 13.26
C SER A 592 9.59 14.57 12.41
N PRO A 593 10.89 14.91 12.29
CA PRO A 593 11.85 14.11 11.52
C PRO A 593 11.95 12.64 11.94
N GLU A 594 11.78 12.34 13.22
CA GLU A 594 11.80 10.96 13.73
C GLU A 594 10.54 10.16 13.39
N GLU A 595 9.39 10.82 13.20
CA GLU A 595 8.18 10.17 12.67
C GLU A 595 8.35 9.86 11.18
N LEU A 596 8.96 10.76 10.40
CA LEU A 596 9.30 10.52 9.00
C LEU A 596 10.32 9.38 8.84
N LEU A 597 11.31 9.29 9.74
CA LEU A 597 12.24 8.15 9.79
C LEU A 597 11.49 6.85 10.05
N LEU A 598 10.60 6.85 11.05
CA LEU A 598 9.85 5.67 11.45
C LEU A 598 8.95 5.16 10.31
N ASP A 599 8.22 6.06 9.66
CA ASP A 599 7.40 5.75 8.48
C ASP A 599 8.26 5.16 7.36
N LYS A 600 9.42 5.78 7.06
CA LYS A 600 10.33 5.25 6.04
C LYS A 600 10.90 3.88 6.40
N ALA A 601 11.22 3.65 7.67
CA ALA A 601 11.71 2.36 8.14
C ALA A 601 10.64 1.26 8.00
N GLN A 602 9.36 1.61 8.23
CA GLN A 602 8.24 0.70 8.01
C GLN A 602 8.10 0.35 6.53
N LEU A 603 8.18 1.33 5.63
CA LEU A 603 8.15 1.05 4.18
C LEU A 603 9.33 0.15 3.74
N LEU A 604 10.49 0.22 4.39
CA LEU A 604 11.62 -0.68 4.12
C LEU A 604 11.48 -2.06 4.81
N ASN A 605 10.34 -2.35 5.41
CA ASN A 605 10.07 -3.56 6.21
C ASN A 605 11.10 -3.77 7.34
N LEU A 606 11.63 -2.70 7.94
CA LEU A 606 12.60 -2.78 9.03
C LEU A 606 11.90 -2.94 10.38
N SER A 607 12.50 -3.73 11.25
CA SER A 607 12.18 -3.73 12.69
C SER A 607 12.88 -2.56 13.40
N ALA A 608 12.44 -2.21 14.61
CA ALA A 608 13.10 -1.18 15.40
C ALA A 608 14.61 -1.45 15.60
N PRO A 609 15.09 -2.67 15.92
CA PRO A 609 16.52 -2.96 16.00
C PRO A 609 17.30 -2.80 14.69
N GLU A 610 16.69 -3.16 13.55
CA GLU A 610 17.32 -2.99 12.23
C GLU A 610 17.42 -1.52 11.84
N MET A 611 16.37 -0.73 12.08
CA MET A 611 16.40 0.72 11.91
C MET A 611 17.50 1.36 12.78
N THR A 612 17.57 0.99 14.05
CA THR A 612 18.58 1.51 14.99
C THR A 612 19.99 1.22 14.50
N VAL A 613 20.31 -0.05 14.17
CA VAL A 613 21.68 -0.43 13.77
C VAL A 613 22.09 0.26 12.47
N LEU A 614 21.16 0.41 11.51
CA LEU A 614 21.40 1.15 10.27
C LEU A 614 21.73 2.62 10.54
N ILE A 615 21.00 3.32 11.41
CA ILE A 615 21.32 4.71 11.77
C ILE A 615 22.74 4.81 12.33
N GLY A 616 23.09 3.96 13.31
CA GLY A 616 24.42 3.99 13.91
C GLY A 616 25.54 3.78 12.89
N GLY A 617 25.39 2.80 11.99
CA GLY A 617 26.37 2.52 10.94
C GLY A 617 26.46 3.61 9.88
N MET A 618 25.33 4.10 9.38
CA MET A 618 25.30 5.17 8.38
C MET A 618 26.02 6.44 8.88
N ARG A 619 25.85 6.80 10.16
CA ARG A 619 26.55 7.93 10.76
C ARG A 619 28.08 7.78 10.78
N VAL A 620 28.60 6.62 11.19
CA VAL A 620 30.06 6.41 11.25
C VAL A 620 30.69 6.22 9.86
N LEU A 621 29.90 5.81 8.86
CA LEU A 621 30.33 5.67 7.47
C LEU A 621 30.37 7.02 6.71
N GLY A 622 29.86 8.10 7.31
CA GLY A 622 29.92 9.45 6.72
C GLY A 622 28.98 9.64 5.53
N THR A 623 27.77 9.07 5.60
CA THR A 623 26.78 9.06 4.50
C THR A 623 25.79 10.22 4.53
N ASN A 624 26.05 11.25 5.35
CA ASN A 624 25.13 12.37 5.48
C ASN A 624 25.06 13.19 4.18
N HIS A 625 23.86 13.64 3.83
CA HIS A 625 23.63 14.59 2.76
C HIS A 625 24.44 15.88 3.00
N GLY A 626 25.03 16.42 1.94
CA GLY A 626 25.89 17.61 1.99
C GLY A 626 27.17 17.43 2.80
N GLY A 627 27.52 16.20 3.22
CA GLY A 627 28.67 15.92 4.08
C GLY A 627 28.57 16.52 5.50
N THR A 628 27.35 16.84 5.95
CA THR A 628 27.10 17.43 7.26
C THR A 628 27.62 16.53 8.40
N LYS A 629 28.00 17.14 9.53
CA LYS A 629 28.56 16.42 10.68
C LYS A 629 27.53 16.05 11.75
N HIS A 630 26.24 16.28 11.49
CA HIS A 630 25.18 15.96 12.44
C HIS A 630 25.08 14.45 12.65
N GLY A 631 25.16 14.01 13.91
CA GLY A 631 25.11 12.59 14.27
C GLY A 631 26.40 11.82 14.03
N VAL A 632 27.43 12.41 13.40
CA VAL A 632 28.71 11.73 13.11
C VAL A 632 29.58 11.70 14.37
N PHE A 633 29.18 10.89 15.35
CA PHE A 633 29.84 10.81 16.64
C PHE A 633 31.01 9.81 16.60
N THR A 634 32.00 10.09 15.76
CA THR A 634 33.24 9.30 15.66
C THR A 634 34.37 10.18 15.15
N ASP A 635 35.60 9.88 15.58
CA ASP A 635 36.85 10.43 15.04
C ASP A 635 37.44 9.56 13.91
N ARG A 636 36.81 8.42 13.62
CA ARG A 636 37.25 7.39 12.66
C ARG A 636 36.23 7.17 11.55
N VAL A 637 35.79 8.26 10.93
CA VAL A 637 34.78 8.23 9.86
C VAL A 637 35.23 7.29 8.73
N GLY A 638 34.33 6.41 8.29
CA GLY A 638 34.60 5.37 7.31
C GLY A 638 34.95 4.01 7.91
N MET A 639 35.09 3.91 9.25
CA MET A 639 35.20 2.64 9.96
C MET A 639 33.83 2.24 10.53
N LEU A 640 33.42 0.97 10.34
CA LEU A 640 32.13 0.50 10.83
C LEU A 640 32.23 0.12 12.31
N THR A 641 32.01 1.10 13.19
CA THR A 641 32.12 0.98 14.64
C THR A 641 30.81 1.35 15.34
N ASN A 642 30.64 0.92 16.59
CA ASN A 642 29.49 1.29 17.42
C ASN A 642 29.64 2.69 18.07
N ASP A 643 30.56 3.54 17.59
CA ASP A 643 30.92 4.82 18.20
C ASP A 643 29.72 5.78 18.31
N PHE A 644 28.79 5.73 17.35
CA PHE A 644 27.55 6.50 17.42
C PHE A 644 26.81 6.28 18.76
N PHE A 645 26.59 5.03 19.15
CA PHE A 645 25.83 4.72 20.36
C PHE A 645 26.62 5.01 21.64
N VAL A 646 27.93 4.69 21.63
CA VAL A 646 28.82 4.96 22.76
C VAL A 646 28.83 6.45 23.09
N ASN A 647 28.99 7.30 22.07
CA ASN A 647 29.08 8.75 22.25
C ASN A 647 27.71 9.41 22.46
N LEU A 648 26.64 8.87 21.88
CA LEU A 648 25.27 9.35 22.12
C LEU A 648 24.87 9.18 23.60
N LEU A 649 25.27 8.07 24.22
CA LEU A 649 24.93 7.71 25.60
C LEU A 649 25.97 8.17 26.63
N ASP A 650 27.03 8.86 26.21
CA ASP A 650 28.04 9.40 27.12
C ASP A 650 27.44 10.52 27.98
N MET A 651 27.36 10.26 29.29
CA MET A 651 26.89 11.25 30.26
C MET A 651 27.86 12.41 30.46
N GLY A 652 29.08 12.36 29.93
CA GLY A 652 29.97 13.51 29.80
C GLY A 652 29.45 14.59 28.85
N VAL A 653 28.47 14.26 27.98
CA VAL A 653 27.85 15.18 27.03
C VAL A 653 26.49 15.67 27.54
N GLU A 654 26.23 16.96 27.38
CA GLU A 654 24.93 17.59 27.59
C GLU A 654 24.39 18.12 26.26
N TRP A 655 23.17 17.71 25.90
CA TRP A 655 22.51 18.13 24.66
C TRP A 655 21.65 19.37 24.88
N LYS A 656 21.82 20.37 24.02
CA LYS A 656 21.06 21.62 24.02
C LYS A 656 20.49 21.91 22.62
N PRO A 657 19.26 22.46 22.51
CA PRO A 657 18.74 22.90 21.23
C PRO A 657 19.60 24.05 20.67
N ALA A 658 19.80 24.04 19.36
CA ALA A 658 20.37 25.12 18.58
C ALA A 658 19.36 25.56 17.49
N GLU A 659 19.77 26.48 16.62
CA GLU A 659 18.90 26.95 15.53
C GLU A 659 18.67 25.87 14.46
N GLY A 660 17.56 25.98 13.73
CA GLY A 660 17.29 25.15 12.55
C GLY A 660 16.97 23.67 12.82
N GLY A 661 16.55 23.31 14.04
CA GLY A 661 16.27 21.90 14.39
C GLY A 661 17.52 21.07 14.68
N VAL A 662 18.67 21.74 14.82
CA VAL A 662 19.94 21.15 15.22
C VAL A 662 20.09 21.21 16.74
N TYR A 663 20.88 20.29 17.29
CA TYR A 663 21.25 20.22 18.70
C TYR A 663 22.77 20.20 18.83
N GLN A 664 23.28 20.82 19.90
CA GLN A 664 24.69 20.82 20.27
C GLN A 664 24.92 19.91 21.47
N GLY A 665 25.88 19.01 21.35
CA GLY A 665 26.39 18.23 22.47
C GLY A 665 27.61 18.91 23.06
N CYS A 666 27.46 19.49 24.25
CA CYS A 666 28.52 20.18 24.99
C CYS A 666 29.18 19.24 26.00
N ASP A 667 30.49 19.37 26.19
CA ASP A 667 31.15 18.79 27.36
C ASP A 667 30.54 19.37 28.64
N ARG A 668 30.09 18.53 29.56
CA ARG A 668 29.45 18.99 30.82
C ARG A 668 30.37 19.79 31.73
N LYS A 669 31.69 19.58 31.66
CA LYS A 669 32.66 20.25 32.53
C LYS A 669 33.13 21.57 31.94
N THR A 670 33.41 21.59 30.63
CA THR A 670 33.98 22.79 29.97
C THR A 670 32.92 23.65 29.30
N GLY A 671 31.76 23.09 28.96
CA GLY A 671 30.72 23.74 28.16
C GLY A 671 31.03 23.80 26.66
N GLU A 672 32.19 23.30 26.22
CA GLU A 672 32.62 23.34 24.83
C GLU A 672 31.76 22.42 23.96
N VAL A 673 31.35 22.91 22.78
CA VAL A 673 30.61 22.13 21.80
C VAL A 673 31.53 21.05 21.21
N LYS A 674 31.17 19.78 21.39
CA LYS A 674 31.90 18.62 20.88
C LYS A 674 31.21 17.98 19.69
N LEU A 675 29.88 17.93 19.73
CA LEU A 675 29.05 17.18 18.77
C LEU A 675 27.90 18.05 18.28
N THR A 676 27.37 17.71 17.12
CA THR A 676 26.10 18.28 16.62
C THR A 676 25.19 17.15 16.16
N ALA A 677 23.89 17.34 16.26
CA ALA A 677 22.89 16.29 16.00
C ALA A 677 21.59 16.89 15.49
N THR A 678 20.76 16.06 14.86
CA THR A 678 19.35 16.35 14.58
C THR A 678 18.45 15.49 15.47
N ARG A 679 17.14 15.67 15.36
CA ARG A 679 16.16 14.83 16.07
C ARG A 679 16.27 13.36 15.71
N VAL A 680 16.58 13.06 14.45
CA VAL A 680 16.82 11.70 13.94
C VAL A 680 17.96 11.02 14.69
N ASP A 681 18.95 11.77 15.16
CA ASP A 681 20.07 11.22 15.93
C ASP A 681 19.68 11.04 17.40
N LEU A 682 19.09 12.08 18.01
CA LEU A 682 18.83 12.11 19.45
C LEU A 682 17.64 11.26 19.89
N VAL A 683 16.72 10.92 18.98
CA VAL A 683 15.58 10.05 19.31
C VAL A 683 16.03 8.69 19.86
N PHE A 684 17.17 8.19 19.41
CA PHE A 684 17.80 6.94 19.86
C PHE A 684 18.40 7.01 21.27
N GLY A 685 18.53 8.20 21.85
CA GLY A 685 18.91 8.41 23.24
C GLY A 685 17.74 8.84 24.14
N SER A 686 16.57 9.13 23.55
CA SER A 686 15.40 9.76 24.17
C SER A 686 14.20 8.81 24.30
N ASN A 687 13.74 8.20 23.19
CA ASN A 687 12.64 7.24 23.24
C ASN A 687 13.09 6.00 24.03
N SER A 688 12.32 5.59 25.04
CA SER A 688 12.74 4.53 25.97
C SER A 688 13.02 3.18 25.32
N GLN A 689 12.27 2.82 24.27
CA GLN A 689 12.48 1.57 23.53
C GLN A 689 13.70 1.66 22.62
N LEU A 690 13.84 2.73 21.84
CA LEU A 690 15.02 2.93 20.98
C LEU A 690 16.29 3.06 21.81
N ARG A 691 16.23 3.73 22.96
CA ARG A 691 17.33 3.85 23.90
C ARG A 691 17.78 2.49 24.43
N ALA A 692 16.85 1.62 24.81
CA ALA A 692 17.19 0.26 25.25
C ALA A 692 17.92 -0.55 24.16
N ILE A 693 17.57 -0.35 22.89
CA ILE A 693 18.27 -0.96 21.75
C ILE A 693 19.66 -0.32 21.58
N SER A 694 19.76 1.01 21.65
CA SER A 694 21.04 1.74 21.60
C SER A 694 22.00 1.30 22.70
N GLU A 695 21.49 1.05 23.90
CA GLU A 695 22.27 0.55 25.04
C GLU A 695 22.91 -0.79 24.73
N VAL A 696 22.23 -1.72 24.04
CA VAL A 696 22.82 -2.99 23.56
C VAL A 696 24.01 -2.71 22.65
N TYR A 697 23.85 -1.88 21.62
CA TYR A 697 24.94 -1.60 20.68
C TYR A 697 26.07 -0.76 21.29
N ALA A 698 25.83 -0.01 22.36
CA ALA A 698 26.87 0.72 23.09
C ALA A 698 27.73 -0.17 24.02
N GLN A 699 27.33 -1.42 24.29
CA GLN A 699 28.09 -2.29 25.18
C GLN A 699 29.46 -2.66 24.61
N ASN A 700 30.44 -2.81 25.50
CA ASN A 700 31.83 -3.11 25.12
C ASN A 700 32.00 -4.47 24.43
N ASP A 701 31.14 -5.44 24.74
CA ASP A 701 31.12 -6.81 24.19
C ASP A 701 30.31 -6.94 22.90
N ASN A 702 29.61 -5.88 22.45
CA ASN A 702 28.74 -5.93 21.28
C ASN A 702 29.32 -5.26 20.02
N LYS A 703 30.61 -4.97 19.96
CA LYS A 703 31.25 -4.36 18.77
C LYS A 703 31.10 -5.24 17.53
N GLU A 704 31.38 -6.53 17.65
CA GLU A 704 31.21 -7.47 16.53
C GLU A 704 29.73 -7.69 16.19
N LYS A 705 28.87 -7.76 17.21
CA LYS A 705 27.42 -7.86 17.04
C LYS A 705 26.87 -6.70 16.22
N PHE A 706 27.27 -5.47 16.54
CA PHE A 706 26.90 -4.27 15.78
C PHE A 706 27.26 -4.40 14.30
N VAL A 707 28.49 -4.84 13.99
CA VAL A 707 28.93 -5.03 12.60
C VAL A 707 28.08 -6.07 11.87
N ARG A 708 27.85 -7.23 12.50
CA ARG A 708 27.07 -8.33 11.90
C ARG A 708 25.60 -7.95 11.70
N ASP A 709 24.99 -7.29 12.67
CA ASP A 709 23.60 -6.84 12.60
C ASP A 709 23.44 -5.70 11.57
N PHE A 710 24.41 -4.78 11.47
CA PHE A 710 24.44 -3.76 10.41
C PHE A 710 24.51 -4.41 9.02
N ILE A 711 25.40 -5.38 8.82
CA ILE A 711 25.52 -6.10 7.54
C ILE A 711 24.21 -6.84 7.22
N SER A 712 23.59 -7.50 8.20
CA SER A 712 22.30 -8.18 8.00
C SER A 712 21.20 -7.21 7.56
N ALA A 713 21.07 -6.07 8.25
CA ALA A 713 20.08 -5.05 7.92
C ALA A 713 20.38 -4.38 6.55
N TRP A 714 21.65 -4.12 6.24
CA TRP A 714 22.08 -3.60 4.95
C TRP A 714 21.72 -4.57 3.81
N THR A 715 22.10 -5.84 3.94
CA THR A 715 21.80 -6.88 2.95
C THR A 715 20.29 -7.05 2.75
N LYS A 716 19.49 -6.93 3.81
CA LYS A 716 18.01 -6.93 3.72
C LYS A 716 17.52 -5.79 2.82
N VAL A 717 17.95 -4.54 3.05
CA VAL A 717 17.54 -3.39 2.24
C VAL A 717 18.03 -3.51 0.80
N MET A 718 19.29 -3.92 0.58
CA MET A 718 19.85 -4.08 -0.77
C MET A 718 19.14 -5.16 -1.60
N ASN A 719 18.50 -6.13 -0.95
CA ASN A 719 17.79 -7.23 -1.60
C ASN A 719 16.26 -7.12 -1.50
N ALA A 720 15.72 -5.99 -1.04
CA ALA A 720 14.29 -5.84 -0.78
C ALA A 720 13.41 -6.02 -2.05
N ASP A 721 13.97 -5.75 -3.23
CA ASP A 721 13.32 -5.88 -4.53
C ASP A 721 13.76 -7.13 -5.34
N ARG A 722 14.53 -8.03 -4.73
CA ARG A 722 15.11 -9.22 -5.39
C ARG A 722 14.16 -10.41 -5.39
N PHE A 723 12.93 -10.17 -5.87
CA PHE A 723 11.90 -11.20 -6.01
C PHE A 723 12.30 -12.34 -6.96
N ASP A 724 13.21 -12.05 -7.91
CA ASP A 724 13.80 -13.03 -8.82
C ASP A 724 14.62 -14.11 -8.10
N LEU A 725 15.24 -13.80 -6.96
CA LEU A 725 16.02 -14.78 -6.18
C LEU A 725 15.12 -15.82 -5.50
N HIS A 726 13.91 -15.42 -5.13
CA HIS A 726 12.90 -16.33 -4.60
C HIS A 726 12.29 -17.20 -5.70
N ALA A 727 12.18 -16.66 -6.93
CA ALA A 727 11.76 -17.43 -8.10
C ALA A 727 12.83 -18.44 -8.59
N LYS A 728 14.12 -18.15 -8.39
CA LYS A 728 15.27 -18.98 -8.82
C LYS A 728 15.73 -20.05 -7.82
N LYS A 729 15.26 -20.08 -6.56
CA LYS A 729 15.51 -21.20 -5.62
C LYS A 729 14.68 -22.46 -5.94
N MET A 730 14.30 -22.59 -7.20
CA MET A 730 13.53 -23.67 -7.83
C MET A 730 14.43 -24.42 -8.80
#